data_AF-T0QZX1-F1
#
_entry.id   AF-T0QZX1-F1
#
_cell.length_a   1.000
_cell.length_b   1.000
_cell.length_c   1.000
_cell.angle_alpha   90.00
_cell.angle_beta   90.00
_cell.angle_gamma   90.00
#
_symmetry.space_group_name_H-M   'P 1'
#
loop_
_entity.id
_entity.type
_entity.pdbx_description
1 polymer ?
#
loop_
_entity_poly.entity_id
_entity_poly.type
_entity_poly.pdbx_seq_one_letter_code
_entity_poly.pdbx_strand_id
1 'polypeptide(L)'
;MRKFVFLIPTCLLLIVISINTIVYAGTRSETKSREKYRNAHIVRSNEEYQYKACQKYNNEDNEDYFIKCVDGEILEEEDLNQLGKNLYEINIKLYKSNVLKEIKEASLATLNEQEKATQLIINCLKNLSSHAKCSQITEDLLSNTKSNLIKMRQELALATGKEKIEHLVGDTNIPTLTSQERKVFNEAKEFLNFRSEQEWMQKGASRIKCIEQDASGTYYIKESEKTLRGHSCSNHMKNQLNNHVKSENKKLKEKFEDQYLKRLDRMPLLSQLNLSGEERDEVISKELQTALKESLAQVQSAKQKLNSLRSNNLYEVFSNSLIVENYLERMGPPKFLCDVAQGYRDDLAFDEIKTDMALIGTALIGGGICGLTAGLGCAIGIGLTMEAANLAISANRVSSEETNFLAGLNSSQSLLDREEDFTLNLVLAPLAIGGEFVGKGIKYGAKGLKQSRHDIDDSSIAIVDNYQKAKLKKVSQYNVPKLKTAKQLEHEYAHFILTSPRLNQRWIDTAKDGDAAFFLDVENSALKRLNDTYGNKEAVTSLTNLHKDIMMQKMKRLLANYPDVDFEVYSDFKSLRFAFLPKEMPLELRTKLETELGKVYKESNEEFASQINAIGLFDNKEQPQNWFSGAIADTADQAGLASKKSRSFLRSDSIRDSELVKYSDLRLMLTEQVDNLKKFQFQLSSNKKFKDSPYFVTLDKNQKTISPELIDTLRKYDPQINDIEMMKLTQTIKKEYGLNLTTGETRDFLSYIQELNGLTPGLWVPKREIAHLDNATLGGFTGDVTGMGSQNIFQIAKDVASSKAQNMNLEDTIKAIRNGEREVTENFNSIKKNFELTVREDLQRKGISHDVICSGDDCAVTIKETLTKDDQRDIIKSFSKQDNPSQYRMSFIPDNTPKELRLKIAAHGEMVEKRLRKSLRGLSDGDIPPEMLKEITLATSMPAKLGDAPIDLLIGFKNPEKLTEKQRSNIAQKLKDSIFQLNQDILINEKGYRVGSVIIN
;
A
#
# COMPACT_ATOMS: atom_id res chain seq x y z
N MET A 1 101.44 -21.47 -53.90
CA MET A 1 102.23 -21.64 -52.65
C MET A 1 101.76 -20.54 -51.70
N ARG A 2 101.23 -20.76 -50.49
CA ARG A 2 101.54 -21.74 -49.46
C ARG A 2 100.27 -22.31 -48.81
N LYS A 3 100.40 -23.57 -48.43
CA LYS A 3 99.50 -24.45 -47.68
C LYS A 3 99.70 -24.27 -46.17
N PHE A 4 98.68 -24.68 -45.41
CA PHE A 4 98.76 -25.37 -44.12
C PHE A 4 99.58 -24.73 -43.00
N VAL A 5 98.90 -24.11 -42.03
CA VAL A 5 99.02 -24.41 -40.58
C VAL A 5 97.73 -23.86 -39.96
N PHE A 6 96.93 -24.68 -39.26
CA PHE A 6 95.98 -24.35 -38.19
C PHE A 6 94.90 -25.45 -38.12
N LEU A 7 95.27 -26.63 -37.62
CA LEU A 7 94.34 -27.76 -37.41
C LEU A 7 94.44 -28.32 -35.98
N ILE A 8 94.80 -27.47 -35.02
CA ILE A 8 94.88 -27.80 -33.59
C ILE A 8 93.87 -26.99 -32.73
N PRO A 9 93.38 -25.77 -33.10
CA PRO A 9 92.34 -25.09 -32.31
C PRO A 9 90.93 -25.69 -32.50
N THR A 10 90.69 -26.41 -33.60
CA THR A 10 89.34 -26.86 -34.00
C THR A 10 88.79 -28.01 -33.16
N CYS A 11 89.64 -28.91 -32.65
CA CYS A 11 89.17 -30.01 -31.78
C CYS A 11 88.71 -29.53 -30.40
N LEU A 12 89.37 -28.53 -29.82
CA LEU A 12 88.95 -27.96 -28.52
C LEU A 12 87.67 -27.13 -28.63
N LEU A 13 87.47 -26.41 -29.75
CA LEU A 13 86.24 -25.69 -30.02
C LEU A 13 85.05 -26.63 -30.20
N LEU A 14 85.23 -27.78 -30.88
CA LEU A 14 84.17 -28.75 -31.09
C LEU A 14 83.72 -29.43 -29.79
N ILE A 15 84.63 -29.71 -28.85
CA ILE A 15 84.25 -30.28 -27.54
C ILE A 15 83.47 -29.25 -26.70
N VAL A 16 83.87 -27.98 -26.69
CA VAL A 16 83.15 -26.91 -25.96
C VAL A 16 81.80 -26.60 -26.59
N ILE A 17 81.67 -26.66 -27.92
CA ILE A 17 80.39 -26.50 -28.63
C ILE A 17 79.47 -27.69 -28.35
N SER A 18 80.00 -28.92 -28.32
CA SER A 18 79.22 -30.13 -28.01
C SER A 18 78.65 -30.12 -26.60
N ILE A 19 79.46 -29.72 -25.60
CA ILE A 19 79.02 -29.64 -24.21
C ILE A 19 77.99 -28.51 -24.04
N ASN A 20 78.19 -27.35 -24.66
CA ASN A 20 77.20 -26.26 -24.61
C ASN A 20 75.90 -26.61 -25.34
N THR A 21 75.93 -27.32 -26.48
CA THR A 21 74.69 -27.71 -27.17
C THR A 21 73.89 -28.78 -26.40
N ILE A 22 74.55 -29.69 -25.69
CA ILE A 22 73.87 -30.66 -24.82
C ILE A 22 73.23 -29.95 -23.61
N VAL A 23 73.90 -28.98 -23.01
CA VAL A 23 73.34 -28.17 -21.89
C VAL A 23 72.21 -27.23 -22.37
N TYR A 24 72.32 -26.65 -23.57
CA TYR A 24 71.28 -25.78 -24.15
C TYR A 24 70.05 -26.56 -24.64
N ALA A 25 70.23 -27.80 -25.14
CA ALA A 25 69.12 -28.67 -25.50
C ALA A 25 68.39 -29.22 -24.26
N GLY A 26 69.12 -29.55 -23.19
CA GLY A 26 68.54 -29.95 -21.90
C GLY A 26 67.67 -28.85 -21.27
N THR A 27 68.20 -27.62 -21.20
CA THR A 27 67.49 -26.45 -20.64
C THR A 27 66.29 -25.99 -21.48
N ARG A 28 66.33 -26.12 -22.82
CA ARG A 28 65.18 -25.81 -23.69
C ARG A 28 64.06 -26.86 -23.62
N SER A 29 64.40 -28.11 -23.36
CA SER A 29 63.43 -29.19 -23.10
C SER A 29 62.76 -29.02 -21.74
N GLU A 30 63.53 -28.69 -20.70
CA GLU A 30 63.00 -28.43 -19.36
C GLU A 30 62.12 -27.17 -19.30
N THR A 31 62.49 -26.09 -20.00
CA THR A 31 61.65 -24.87 -20.07
C THR A 31 60.34 -25.11 -20.81
N LYS A 32 60.34 -25.79 -21.96
CA LYS A 32 59.10 -26.18 -22.65
C LYS A 32 58.23 -27.14 -21.83
N SER A 33 58.85 -28.06 -21.09
CA SER A 33 58.13 -28.97 -20.20
C SER A 33 57.53 -28.23 -19.00
N ARG A 34 58.28 -27.30 -18.39
CA ARG A 34 57.80 -26.43 -17.29
C ARG A 34 56.70 -25.47 -17.75
N GLU A 35 56.81 -24.91 -18.94
CA GLU A 35 55.79 -24.02 -19.51
C GLU A 35 54.52 -24.79 -19.87
N LYS A 36 54.64 -25.98 -20.48
CA LYS A 36 53.51 -26.87 -20.73
C LYS A 36 52.84 -27.32 -19.41
N TYR A 37 53.62 -27.58 -18.37
CA TYR A 37 53.14 -27.91 -17.05
C TYR A 37 52.42 -26.73 -16.38
N ARG A 38 53.03 -25.54 -16.40
CA ARG A 38 52.42 -24.28 -15.91
C ARG A 38 51.09 -24.02 -16.59
N ASN A 39 51.04 -24.09 -17.92
CA ASN A 39 49.82 -23.89 -18.70
C ASN A 39 48.72 -24.93 -18.43
N ALA A 40 49.08 -26.11 -17.91
CA ALA A 40 48.14 -27.16 -17.56
C ALA A 40 47.54 -27.01 -16.15
N HIS A 41 48.04 -26.09 -15.32
CA HIS A 41 47.65 -25.95 -13.91
C HIS A 41 47.37 -24.51 -13.45
N ILE A 42 47.77 -23.50 -14.22
CA ILE A 42 47.59 -22.08 -13.87
C ILE A 42 46.13 -21.61 -14.04
N VAL A 43 45.63 -20.90 -13.04
CA VAL A 43 44.38 -20.13 -13.08
C VAL A 43 44.76 -18.68 -13.35
N ARG A 44 44.10 -18.06 -14.34
CA ARG A 44 44.30 -16.64 -14.64
C ARG A 44 43.31 -15.80 -13.86
N SER A 45 43.82 -14.84 -13.10
CA SER A 45 42.99 -13.88 -12.36
C SER A 45 42.38 -12.86 -13.32
N ASN A 46 41.15 -12.43 -13.05
CA ASN A 46 40.47 -11.35 -13.77
C ASN A 46 40.41 -10.07 -12.93
N GLU A 47 40.55 -8.91 -13.58
CA GLU A 47 40.51 -7.61 -12.90
C GLU A 47 39.07 -7.13 -12.62
N GLU A 48 38.14 -7.52 -13.49
CA GLU A 48 36.72 -7.14 -13.41
C GLU A 48 35.82 -8.37 -13.57
N TYR A 49 34.86 -8.53 -12.66
CA TYR A 49 33.88 -9.61 -12.71
C TYR A 49 32.49 -9.09 -13.04
N GLN A 50 31.84 -9.71 -14.03
CA GLN A 50 30.48 -9.36 -14.44
C GLN A 50 29.39 -10.02 -13.58
N TYR A 51 29.70 -11.15 -12.95
CA TYR A 51 28.80 -11.86 -12.02
C TYR A 51 28.82 -11.20 -10.64
N LYS A 52 27.65 -10.92 -10.05
CA LYS A 52 27.52 -10.16 -8.80
C LYS A 52 28.16 -10.88 -7.62
N ALA A 53 28.01 -12.20 -7.53
CA ALA A 53 28.61 -13.07 -6.53
C ALA A 53 30.14 -13.01 -6.52
N CYS A 54 30.74 -12.58 -7.65
CA CYS A 54 32.17 -12.46 -7.84
C CYS A 54 32.69 -11.01 -7.73
N GLN A 55 31.81 -9.99 -7.71
CA GLN A 55 32.23 -8.58 -7.66
C GLN A 55 32.99 -8.21 -6.38
N LYS A 56 32.90 -9.03 -5.32
CA LYS A 56 33.72 -8.88 -4.10
C LYS A 56 35.23 -8.98 -4.37
N TYR A 57 35.63 -9.62 -5.47
CA TYR A 57 37.02 -9.77 -5.91
C TYR A 57 37.47 -8.64 -6.86
N ASN A 58 36.61 -7.66 -7.18
CA ASN A 58 37.02 -6.48 -7.94
C ASN A 58 38.03 -5.68 -7.12
N ASN A 59 39.13 -5.24 -7.74
CA ASN A 59 40.23 -4.48 -7.13
C ASN A 59 41.23 -5.27 -6.25
N GLU A 60 41.25 -6.61 -6.33
CA GLU A 60 42.36 -7.40 -5.75
C GLU A 60 43.58 -7.44 -6.69
N ASP A 61 44.77 -7.70 -6.15
CA ASP A 61 46.00 -7.86 -6.95
C ASP A 61 45.87 -9.06 -7.92
N ASN A 62 46.24 -8.84 -9.18
CA ASN A 62 46.04 -9.74 -10.31
C ASN A 62 47.24 -10.66 -10.54
N GLU A 63 47.60 -11.47 -9.54
CA GLU A 63 48.63 -12.49 -9.73
C GLU A 63 47.98 -13.83 -10.13
N ASP A 64 48.49 -14.45 -11.20
CA ASP A 64 48.08 -15.80 -11.59
C ASP A 64 48.51 -16.80 -10.51
N TYR A 65 47.65 -17.76 -10.20
CA TYR A 65 47.87 -18.73 -9.11
C TYR A 65 47.50 -20.15 -9.54
N PHE A 66 47.71 -21.11 -8.64
CA PHE A 66 47.44 -22.53 -8.84
C PHE A 66 46.39 -23.03 -7.84
N ILE A 67 45.78 -24.17 -8.12
CA ILE A 67 44.81 -24.81 -7.23
C ILE A 67 45.24 -26.24 -6.88
N LYS A 68 45.07 -26.62 -5.60
CA LYS A 68 45.35 -27.95 -5.06
C LYS A 68 44.17 -28.47 -4.24
N CYS A 69 44.02 -29.79 -4.11
CA CYS A 69 42.96 -30.43 -3.33
C CYS A 69 43.53 -31.08 -2.05
N VAL A 70 43.31 -30.48 -0.89
CA VAL A 70 43.78 -31.02 0.41
C VAL A 70 42.56 -31.41 1.23
N ASP A 71 42.47 -32.68 1.64
CA ASP A 71 41.36 -33.22 2.43
C ASP A 71 39.95 -32.98 1.85
N GLY A 72 39.86 -32.89 0.52
CA GLY A 72 38.60 -32.64 -0.21
C GLY A 72 38.28 -31.15 -0.41
N GLU A 73 39.10 -30.23 0.11
CA GLU A 73 38.96 -28.79 -0.09
C GLU A 73 39.93 -28.28 -1.17
N ILE A 74 39.44 -27.41 -2.06
CA ILE A 74 40.26 -26.77 -3.08
C ILE A 74 40.84 -25.48 -2.51
N LEU A 75 42.16 -25.38 -2.49
CA LEU A 75 42.91 -24.25 -1.95
C LEU A 75 43.76 -23.57 -3.03
N GLU A 76 43.95 -22.26 -2.89
CA GLU A 76 44.82 -21.44 -3.73
C GLU A 76 46.30 -21.59 -3.31
N GLU A 77 47.22 -21.57 -4.29
CA GLU A 77 48.67 -21.69 -4.10
C GLU A 77 49.39 -20.73 -5.06
N GLU A 78 50.22 -19.84 -4.52
CA GLU A 78 50.96 -18.84 -5.31
C GLU A 78 52.31 -19.38 -5.81
N ASP A 79 52.93 -20.35 -5.11
CA ASP A 79 54.27 -20.87 -5.44
C ASP A 79 54.22 -22.15 -6.28
N LEU A 80 54.59 -22.04 -7.56
CA LEU A 80 54.73 -23.17 -8.49
C LEU A 80 55.67 -24.28 -7.96
N ASN A 81 56.71 -23.93 -7.19
CA ASN A 81 57.67 -24.91 -6.66
C ASN A 81 57.10 -25.73 -5.50
N GLN A 82 56.08 -25.21 -4.82
CA GLN A 82 55.34 -25.95 -3.79
C GLN A 82 54.30 -26.87 -4.42
N LEU A 83 53.74 -26.49 -5.58
CA LEU A 83 52.79 -27.31 -6.32
C LEU A 83 53.40 -28.67 -6.72
N GLY A 84 54.56 -28.65 -7.39
CA GLY A 84 55.22 -29.85 -7.94
C GLY A 84 55.70 -30.88 -6.92
N LYS A 85 55.54 -30.61 -5.62
CA LYS A 85 55.84 -31.54 -4.52
C LYS A 85 54.60 -32.24 -3.95
N ASN A 86 53.39 -31.81 -4.30
CA ASN A 86 52.15 -32.29 -3.73
C ASN A 86 51.48 -33.32 -4.65
N LEU A 87 51.00 -34.45 -4.13
CA LEU A 87 50.19 -35.45 -4.87
C LEU A 87 48.76 -34.97 -5.20
N TYR A 88 48.47 -33.69 -4.96
CA TYR A 88 47.14 -33.11 -4.82
C TYR A 88 46.84 -32.02 -5.88
N GLU A 89 47.63 -31.95 -6.94
CA GLU A 89 47.48 -30.94 -7.99
C GLU A 89 46.20 -31.16 -8.81
N ILE A 90 45.51 -30.06 -9.15
CA ILE A 90 44.32 -30.10 -10.01
C ILE A 90 44.71 -29.62 -11.40
N ASN A 91 44.53 -30.49 -12.41
CA ASN A 91 44.67 -30.08 -13.80
C ASN A 91 43.58 -29.07 -14.16
N ILE A 92 43.97 -27.84 -14.53
CA ILE A 92 42.99 -26.76 -14.74
C ILE A 92 42.03 -27.06 -15.90
N LYS A 93 42.47 -27.80 -16.92
CA LYS A 93 41.62 -28.20 -18.05
C LYS A 93 40.53 -29.18 -17.61
N LEU A 94 40.87 -30.11 -16.72
CA LEU A 94 39.91 -31.05 -16.15
C LEU A 94 38.91 -30.31 -15.26
N TYR A 95 39.39 -29.42 -14.38
CA TYR A 95 38.55 -28.58 -13.53
C TYR A 95 37.58 -27.72 -14.36
N LYS A 96 38.12 -26.98 -15.33
CA LYS A 96 37.35 -26.21 -16.32
C LYS A 96 36.28 -27.05 -17.01
N SER A 97 36.59 -28.28 -17.42
CA SER A 97 35.61 -29.18 -18.03
C SER A 97 34.55 -29.68 -17.04
N ASN A 98 34.89 -29.85 -15.76
CA ASN A 98 33.92 -30.25 -14.74
C ASN A 98 32.97 -29.10 -14.41
N VAL A 99 33.46 -27.87 -14.25
CA VAL A 99 32.63 -26.67 -14.06
C VAL A 99 31.60 -26.52 -15.21
N LEU A 100 32.02 -26.70 -16.46
CA LEU A 100 31.11 -26.68 -17.61
C LEU A 100 29.99 -27.74 -17.51
N LYS A 101 30.33 -28.96 -17.07
CA LYS A 101 29.35 -30.04 -16.90
C LYS A 101 28.40 -29.76 -15.73
N GLU A 102 28.92 -29.29 -14.61
CA GLU A 102 28.12 -28.95 -13.43
C GLU A 102 27.14 -27.82 -13.73
N ILE A 103 27.55 -26.79 -14.48
CA ILE A 103 26.65 -25.70 -14.89
C ILE A 103 25.61 -26.20 -15.91
N LYS A 104 25.99 -27.08 -16.86
CA LYS A 104 25.01 -27.73 -17.75
C LYS A 104 23.98 -28.53 -16.96
N GLU A 105 24.42 -29.33 -16.01
CA GLU A 105 23.56 -30.16 -15.16
C GLU A 105 22.65 -29.30 -14.28
N ALA A 106 23.19 -28.23 -13.68
CA ALA A 106 22.42 -27.25 -12.93
C ALA A 106 21.36 -26.57 -13.82
N SER A 107 21.73 -26.15 -15.04
CA SER A 107 20.82 -25.53 -16.02
C SER A 107 19.69 -26.48 -16.41
N LEU A 108 20.02 -27.74 -16.71
CA LEU A 108 19.03 -28.77 -17.04
C LEU A 108 18.12 -29.09 -15.85
N ALA A 109 18.66 -29.13 -14.63
CA ALA A 109 17.88 -29.33 -13.42
C ALA A 109 16.86 -28.20 -13.22
N THR A 110 17.29 -26.94 -13.34
CA THR A 110 16.42 -25.76 -13.25
C THR A 110 15.32 -25.79 -14.32
N LEU A 111 15.66 -26.07 -15.58
CA LEU A 111 14.67 -26.16 -16.67
C LEU A 111 13.68 -27.30 -16.46
N ASN A 112 14.12 -28.46 -15.95
CA ASN A 112 13.22 -29.57 -15.62
C ASN A 112 12.24 -29.22 -14.49
N GLU A 113 12.70 -28.47 -13.49
CA GLU A 113 11.85 -28.00 -12.40
C GLU A 113 10.83 -26.98 -12.90
N GLN A 114 11.27 -25.99 -13.69
CA GLN A 114 10.40 -25.01 -14.33
C GLN A 114 9.38 -25.67 -15.27
N GLU A 115 9.80 -26.64 -16.10
CA GLU A 115 8.91 -27.40 -16.98
C GLU A 115 7.77 -28.06 -16.18
N LYS A 116 8.11 -28.75 -15.08
CA LYS A 116 7.13 -29.38 -14.19
C LYS A 116 6.21 -28.36 -13.51
N ALA A 117 6.77 -27.26 -13.01
CA ALA A 117 6.00 -26.20 -12.35
C ALA A 117 5.02 -25.53 -13.32
N THR A 118 5.48 -25.15 -14.51
CA THR A 118 4.64 -24.54 -15.56
C THR A 118 3.54 -25.49 -16.03
N GLN A 119 3.83 -26.78 -16.21
CA GLN A 119 2.80 -27.78 -16.53
C GLN A 119 1.76 -27.91 -15.42
N LEU A 120 2.17 -27.92 -14.15
CA LEU A 120 1.26 -27.95 -13.01
C LEU A 120 0.33 -26.72 -13.02
N ILE A 121 0.89 -25.52 -13.23
CA ILE A 121 0.10 -24.27 -13.28
C ILE A 121 -0.89 -24.30 -14.45
N ILE A 122 -0.45 -24.69 -15.66
CA ILE A 122 -1.34 -24.83 -16.82
C ILE A 122 -2.49 -25.80 -16.52
N ASN A 123 -2.21 -26.92 -15.85
CA ASN A 123 -3.23 -27.89 -15.47
C ASN A 123 -4.19 -27.35 -14.42
N CYS A 124 -3.69 -26.61 -13.42
CA CYS A 124 -4.52 -25.96 -12.41
C CYS A 124 -5.44 -24.89 -13.03
N LEU A 125 -4.94 -24.07 -13.94
CA LEU A 125 -5.74 -23.04 -14.63
C LEU A 125 -6.84 -23.64 -15.53
N LYS A 126 -6.64 -24.84 -16.07
CA LYS A 126 -7.67 -25.54 -16.88
C LYS A 126 -8.79 -26.15 -16.03
N ASN A 127 -8.46 -26.66 -14.84
CA ASN A 127 -9.36 -27.46 -13.99
C ASN A 127 -9.51 -26.84 -12.59
N LEU A 128 -10.07 -25.62 -12.55
CA LEU A 128 -10.21 -24.79 -11.34
C LEU A 128 -10.86 -25.52 -10.14
N SER A 129 -11.69 -26.53 -10.39
CA SER A 129 -12.53 -27.19 -9.38
C SER A 129 -12.01 -28.52 -8.83
N SER A 130 -10.87 -29.05 -9.30
CA SER A 130 -10.48 -30.45 -9.00
C SER A 130 -9.63 -30.68 -7.75
N HIS A 131 -8.95 -29.67 -7.19
CA HIS A 131 -8.07 -29.85 -6.02
C HIS A 131 -7.82 -28.53 -5.27
N ALA A 132 -7.92 -28.53 -3.93
CA ALA A 132 -7.73 -27.32 -3.09
C ALA A 132 -6.39 -26.61 -3.37
N LYS A 133 -5.31 -27.39 -3.51
CA LYS A 133 -3.98 -26.88 -3.92
C LYS A 133 -3.99 -26.12 -5.25
N CYS A 134 -4.77 -26.56 -6.25
CA CYS A 134 -4.86 -25.86 -7.54
C CYS A 134 -5.70 -24.58 -7.45
N SER A 135 -6.72 -24.54 -6.60
CA SER A 135 -7.46 -23.30 -6.31
C SER A 135 -6.53 -22.25 -5.74
N GLN A 136 -5.77 -22.61 -4.69
CA GLN A 136 -4.82 -21.71 -4.06
C GLN A 136 -3.74 -21.20 -5.04
N ILE A 137 -3.10 -22.09 -5.82
CA ILE A 137 -2.11 -21.70 -6.83
C ILE A 137 -2.73 -20.72 -7.84
N THR A 138 -3.97 -20.96 -8.26
CA THR A 138 -4.64 -20.11 -9.24
C THR A 138 -4.98 -18.75 -8.66
N GLU A 139 -5.54 -18.70 -7.45
CA GLU A 139 -5.84 -17.45 -6.75
C GLU A 139 -4.59 -16.62 -6.51
N ASP A 140 -3.51 -17.24 -6.03
CA ASP A 140 -2.23 -16.58 -5.80
C ASP A 140 -1.65 -16.04 -7.11
N LEU A 141 -1.68 -16.85 -8.19
CA LEU A 141 -1.20 -16.42 -9.50
C LEU A 141 -2.02 -15.26 -10.06
N LEU A 142 -3.35 -15.32 -10.01
CA LEU A 142 -4.23 -14.26 -10.51
C LEU A 142 -4.04 -12.97 -9.71
N SER A 143 -4.05 -13.05 -8.39
CA SER A 143 -3.84 -11.91 -7.49
C SER A 143 -2.48 -11.24 -7.73
N ASN A 144 -1.41 -12.04 -7.79
CA ASN A 144 -0.07 -11.55 -8.07
C ASN A 144 0.04 -10.95 -9.48
N THR A 145 -0.58 -11.57 -10.49
CA THR A 145 -0.59 -11.05 -11.87
C THR A 145 -1.27 -9.69 -11.93
N LYS A 146 -2.47 -9.55 -11.37
CA LYS A 146 -3.21 -8.28 -11.32
C LYS A 146 -2.40 -7.16 -10.67
N SER A 147 -1.85 -7.44 -9.49
CA SER A 147 -1.06 -6.47 -8.73
C SER A 147 0.22 -6.06 -9.47
N ASN A 148 0.90 -7.01 -10.10
CA ASN A 148 2.14 -6.74 -10.83
C ASN A 148 1.89 -6.01 -12.15
N LEU A 149 0.81 -6.32 -12.89
CA LEU A 149 0.47 -5.62 -14.13
C LEU A 149 0.24 -4.13 -13.89
N ILE A 150 -0.53 -3.77 -12.85
CA ILE A 150 -0.78 -2.38 -12.47
C ILE A 150 0.54 -1.66 -12.12
N LYS A 151 1.38 -2.27 -11.28
CA LYS A 151 2.66 -1.67 -10.87
C LYS A 151 3.63 -1.53 -12.05
N MET A 152 3.73 -2.56 -12.88
CA MET A 152 4.57 -2.57 -14.09
C MET A 152 4.21 -1.41 -15.01
N ARG A 153 2.92 -1.20 -15.28
CA ARG A 153 2.46 -0.10 -16.14
C ARG A 153 2.74 1.27 -15.54
N GLN A 154 2.57 1.42 -14.23
CA GLN A 154 2.90 2.68 -13.53
C GLN A 154 4.41 2.98 -13.59
N GLU A 155 5.25 1.99 -13.33
CA GLU A 155 6.71 2.10 -13.42
C GLU A 155 7.14 2.46 -14.85
N LEU A 156 6.58 1.77 -15.85
CA LEU A 156 6.87 2.02 -17.26
C LEU A 156 6.39 3.41 -17.72
N ALA A 157 5.22 3.86 -17.25
CA ALA A 157 4.74 5.20 -17.54
C ALA A 157 5.66 6.27 -16.95
N LEU A 158 6.17 6.05 -15.72
CA LEU A 158 7.14 6.94 -15.08
C LEU A 158 8.50 6.91 -15.78
N ALA A 159 8.99 5.73 -16.18
CA ALA A 159 10.23 5.56 -16.92
C ALA A 159 10.19 6.27 -18.28
N THR A 160 9.12 6.07 -19.05
CA THR A 160 8.96 6.72 -20.37
C THR A 160 8.56 8.20 -20.24
N GLY A 161 7.84 8.56 -19.16
CA GLY A 161 7.19 9.84 -18.97
C GLY A 161 5.94 10.02 -19.84
N LYS A 162 5.35 8.94 -20.36
CA LYS A 162 4.21 8.91 -21.29
C LYS A 162 3.07 8.06 -20.72
N GLU A 163 1.81 8.43 -21.03
CA GLU A 163 0.63 7.61 -20.68
C GLU A 163 0.41 6.44 -21.65
N LYS A 164 0.82 6.61 -22.92
CA LYS A 164 0.93 5.51 -23.87
C LYS A 164 2.28 4.84 -23.65
N ILE A 165 2.23 3.61 -23.19
CA ILE A 165 3.37 2.78 -22.83
C ILE A 165 3.46 1.59 -23.78
N GLU A 166 4.68 1.17 -24.08
CA GLU A 166 5.02 0.02 -24.90
C GLU A 166 6.08 -0.76 -24.09
N HIS A 167 6.03 -2.10 -24.11
CA HIS A 167 7.03 -2.89 -23.40
C HIS A 167 8.43 -2.47 -23.88
N LEU A 168 9.37 -2.35 -22.94
CA LEU A 168 10.78 -2.22 -23.32
C LEU A 168 11.33 -3.57 -23.80
N VAL A 169 10.63 -4.67 -23.53
CA VAL A 169 11.11 -6.04 -23.79
C VAL A 169 9.97 -6.85 -24.42
N GLY A 170 10.20 -7.34 -25.64
CA GLY A 170 9.22 -8.08 -26.43
C GLY A 170 8.18 -7.21 -27.16
N ASP A 171 7.47 -7.84 -28.10
CA ASP A 171 6.56 -7.15 -29.04
C ASP A 171 5.09 -7.09 -28.59
N THR A 172 4.80 -7.51 -27.35
CA THR A 172 3.43 -7.54 -26.85
C THR A 172 2.89 -6.12 -26.65
N ASN A 173 1.68 -5.85 -27.13
CA ASN A 173 1.00 -4.60 -26.84
C ASN A 173 0.61 -4.53 -25.36
N ILE A 174 0.86 -3.39 -24.71
CA ILE A 174 0.35 -3.10 -23.36
C ILE A 174 -0.86 -2.18 -23.46
N PRO A 175 -1.95 -2.45 -22.72
CA PRO A 175 -3.05 -1.50 -22.59
C PRO A 175 -2.57 -0.15 -22.03
N THR A 176 -3.18 0.94 -22.49
CA THR A 176 -2.95 2.27 -21.92
C THR A 176 -3.36 2.32 -20.45
N LEU A 177 -2.77 3.24 -19.69
CA LEU A 177 -3.14 3.46 -18.29
C LEU A 177 -4.66 3.65 -18.11
N THR A 178 -5.22 2.98 -17.11
CA THR A 178 -6.62 3.21 -16.70
C THR A 178 -6.79 4.61 -16.14
N SER A 179 -8.03 5.10 -16.00
CA SER A 179 -8.26 6.46 -15.48
C SER A 179 -7.71 6.65 -14.06
N GLN A 180 -7.78 5.61 -13.23
CA GLN A 180 -7.19 5.62 -11.90
C GLN A 180 -5.66 5.64 -11.96
N GLU A 181 -5.06 4.84 -12.84
CA GLU A 181 -3.61 4.83 -13.03
C GLU A 181 -3.08 6.14 -13.59
N ARG A 182 -3.77 6.77 -14.55
CA ARG A 182 -3.42 8.10 -15.04
C ARG A 182 -3.41 9.13 -13.92
N LYS A 183 -4.39 9.06 -13.01
CA LYS A 183 -4.42 9.95 -11.84
C LYS A 183 -3.20 9.73 -10.97
N VAL A 184 -2.88 8.47 -10.62
CA VAL A 184 -1.69 8.12 -9.82
C VAL A 184 -0.39 8.54 -10.53
N PHE A 185 -0.28 8.29 -11.84
CA PHE A 185 0.87 8.68 -12.65
C PHE A 185 1.08 10.20 -12.67
N ASN A 186 0.01 10.96 -12.92
CA ASN A 186 0.09 12.43 -12.95
C ASN A 186 0.43 13.00 -11.58
N GLU A 187 -0.15 12.45 -10.50
CA GLU A 187 0.21 12.83 -9.12
C GLU A 187 1.66 12.50 -8.78
N ALA A 188 2.15 11.31 -9.16
CA ALA A 188 3.54 10.92 -8.96
C ALA A 188 4.49 11.82 -9.76
N LYS A 189 4.15 12.15 -11.00
CA LYS A 189 4.95 13.05 -11.85
C LYS A 189 5.02 14.47 -11.29
N GLU A 190 3.88 15.02 -10.85
CA GLU A 190 3.85 16.32 -10.17
C GLU A 190 4.66 16.30 -8.88
N PHE A 191 4.54 15.24 -8.09
CA PHE A 191 5.30 15.07 -6.86
C PHE A 191 6.81 15.03 -7.12
N LEU A 192 7.27 14.24 -8.08
CA LEU A 192 8.69 14.13 -8.43
C LEU A 192 9.26 15.47 -8.92
N ASN A 193 8.51 16.18 -9.76
CA ASN A 193 8.90 17.53 -10.19
C ASN A 193 9.03 18.47 -8.99
N PHE A 194 7.99 18.54 -8.15
CA PHE A 194 8.01 19.38 -6.96
C PHE A 194 9.18 19.02 -6.04
N ARG A 195 9.44 17.74 -5.82
CA ARG A 195 10.58 17.27 -5.04
C ARG A 195 11.90 17.78 -5.59
N SER A 196 12.15 17.58 -6.88
CA SER A 196 13.37 18.06 -7.52
C SER A 196 13.49 19.59 -7.47
N GLU A 197 12.36 20.31 -7.58
CA GLU A 197 12.33 21.76 -7.44
C GLU A 197 12.71 22.21 -6.02
N GLN A 198 12.13 21.57 -5.00
CA GLN A 198 12.40 21.87 -3.59
C GLN A 198 13.85 21.55 -3.19
N GLU A 199 14.38 20.39 -3.58
CA GLU A 199 15.76 20.01 -3.29
C GLU A 199 16.77 20.99 -3.92
N TRP A 200 16.51 21.44 -5.15
CA TRP A 200 17.33 22.45 -5.80
C TRP A 200 17.24 23.79 -5.08
N MET A 201 16.02 24.23 -4.76
CA MET A 201 15.81 25.52 -4.10
C MET A 201 16.38 25.54 -2.70
N GLN A 202 16.24 24.47 -1.92
CA GLN A 202 16.82 24.33 -0.59
C GLN A 202 18.35 24.44 -0.63
N LYS A 203 19.01 23.73 -1.55
CA LYS A 203 20.47 23.83 -1.77
C LYS A 203 20.88 25.24 -2.22
N GLY A 204 20.01 25.92 -2.96
CA GLY A 204 20.21 27.27 -3.49
C GLY A 204 19.90 28.40 -2.52
N ALA A 205 19.04 28.20 -1.52
CA ALA A 205 18.46 29.25 -0.69
C ALA A 205 19.50 30.11 0.05
N SER A 206 20.60 29.49 0.50
CA SER A 206 21.71 30.21 1.15
C SER A 206 22.55 31.08 0.21
N ARG A 207 22.53 30.79 -1.11
CA ARG A 207 23.36 31.45 -2.13
C ARG A 207 22.56 32.40 -3.01
N ILE A 208 21.29 32.11 -3.23
CA ILE A 208 20.42 32.81 -4.17
C ILE A 208 19.38 33.59 -3.35
N LYS A 209 19.60 34.91 -3.24
CA LYS A 209 18.74 35.83 -2.48
C LYS A 209 17.27 35.88 -2.96
N CYS A 210 16.97 35.32 -4.11
CA CYS A 210 15.63 35.29 -4.70
C CYS A 210 14.84 34.02 -4.37
N ILE A 211 15.41 33.09 -3.61
CA ILE A 211 14.70 31.93 -3.09
C ILE A 211 14.31 32.24 -1.66
N GLU A 212 13.03 32.19 -1.38
CA GLU A 212 12.46 32.37 -0.03
C GLU A 212 11.80 31.06 0.39
N GLN A 213 11.72 30.83 1.70
CA GLN A 213 11.00 29.70 2.28
C GLN A 213 9.73 30.25 2.93
N ASP A 214 8.58 29.67 2.59
CA ASP A 214 7.33 30.02 3.26
C ASP A 214 7.24 29.41 4.66
N ALA A 215 6.21 29.80 5.41
CA ALA A 215 5.97 29.27 6.75
C ALA A 215 5.73 27.74 6.80
N SER A 216 5.38 27.10 5.67
CA SER A 216 5.30 25.63 5.58
C SER A 216 6.62 24.92 5.30
N GLY A 217 7.71 25.66 5.19
CA GLY A 217 8.99 25.10 4.83
C GLY A 217 9.15 24.83 3.34
N THR A 218 8.22 25.31 2.49
CA THR A 218 8.28 25.18 1.03
C THR A 218 9.06 26.36 0.46
N TYR A 219 10.07 26.07 -0.36
CA TYR A 219 10.85 27.07 -1.06
C TYR A 219 10.15 27.53 -2.34
N TYR A 220 10.24 28.83 -2.63
CA TYR A 220 9.73 29.43 -3.86
C TYR A 220 10.65 30.54 -4.36
N ILE A 221 10.56 30.86 -5.65
CA ILE A 221 11.31 31.96 -6.27
C ILE A 221 10.46 33.23 -6.18
N LYS A 222 10.97 34.28 -5.55
CA LYS A 222 10.30 35.56 -5.43
C LYS A 222 10.04 36.19 -6.81
N GLU A 223 8.81 36.60 -7.07
CA GLU A 223 8.48 37.47 -8.21
C GLU A 223 9.04 38.87 -7.93
N SER A 224 10.19 39.22 -8.51
CA SER A 224 10.71 40.59 -8.46
C SER A 224 10.38 41.35 -9.73
N GLU A 225 9.82 42.56 -9.57
CA GLU A 225 9.43 43.42 -10.70
C GLU A 225 10.61 43.95 -11.52
N LYS A 226 11.82 43.98 -10.95
CA LYS A 226 13.11 44.22 -11.64
C LYS A 226 14.25 44.03 -10.64
N THR A 227 15.29 43.29 -11.02
CA THR A 227 16.58 43.38 -10.30
C THR A 227 17.46 44.47 -10.90
N LEU A 228 18.44 44.94 -10.13
CA LEU A 228 19.44 45.99 -10.45
C LEU A 228 20.23 45.80 -11.77
N ARG A 229 20.01 44.72 -12.54
CA ARG A 229 20.66 44.43 -13.84
C ARG A 229 19.69 44.03 -14.96
N GLY A 230 18.39 44.28 -14.82
CA GLY A 230 17.42 44.13 -15.92
C GLY A 230 16.91 42.71 -16.20
N HIS A 231 17.28 41.69 -15.41
CA HIS A 231 16.69 40.36 -15.47
C HIS A 231 15.76 40.11 -14.28
N SER A 232 14.54 39.65 -14.51
CA SER A 232 13.67 39.18 -13.41
C SER A 232 14.28 37.91 -12.82
N CYS A 233 14.32 37.82 -11.48
CA CYS A 233 14.84 36.62 -10.82
C CYS A 233 14.09 35.36 -11.25
N SER A 234 12.78 35.50 -11.54
CA SER A 234 11.94 34.42 -12.03
C SER A 234 12.46 33.79 -13.33
N ASN A 235 12.77 34.58 -14.38
CA ASN A 235 13.08 33.99 -15.69
C ASN A 235 14.45 33.30 -15.74
N HIS A 236 15.48 33.89 -15.15
CA HIS A 236 16.83 33.28 -15.17
C HIS A 236 16.88 32.01 -14.33
N MET A 237 16.29 32.04 -13.12
CA MET A 237 16.30 30.90 -12.21
C MET A 237 15.38 29.77 -12.70
N LYS A 238 14.25 30.10 -13.34
CA LYS A 238 13.34 29.11 -13.92
C LYS A 238 14.03 28.24 -14.98
N ASN A 239 14.91 28.82 -15.80
CA ASN A 239 15.68 28.02 -16.77
C ASN A 239 16.67 27.07 -16.08
N GLN A 240 17.37 27.52 -15.04
CA GLN A 240 18.28 26.66 -14.28
C GLN A 240 17.53 25.55 -13.54
N LEU A 241 16.42 25.89 -12.90
CA LEU A 241 15.50 24.97 -12.22
C LEU A 241 14.97 23.92 -13.20
N ASN A 242 14.44 24.33 -14.35
CA ASN A 242 13.93 23.43 -15.38
C ASN A 242 15.02 22.46 -15.88
N ASN A 243 16.26 22.94 -16.08
CA ASN A 243 17.37 22.09 -16.47
C ASN A 243 17.74 21.08 -15.37
N HIS A 244 17.73 21.51 -14.10
CA HIS A 244 17.96 20.63 -12.97
C HIS A 244 16.86 19.57 -12.83
N VAL A 245 15.59 19.98 -12.83
CA VAL A 245 14.43 19.08 -12.79
C VAL A 245 14.46 18.10 -13.97
N LYS A 246 14.81 18.56 -15.17
CA LYS A 246 14.98 17.67 -16.35
C LYS A 246 16.10 16.64 -16.12
N SER A 247 17.21 17.04 -15.51
CA SER A 247 18.33 16.14 -15.19
C SER A 247 17.97 15.13 -14.10
N GLU A 248 17.31 15.55 -13.01
CA GLU A 248 16.88 14.65 -11.94
C GLU A 248 15.77 13.71 -12.41
N ASN A 249 14.82 14.21 -13.20
CA ASN A 249 13.81 13.36 -13.85
C ASN A 249 14.45 12.30 -14.76
N LYS A 250 15.56 12.61 -15.44
CA LYS A 250 16.29 11.60 -16.22
C LYS A 250 16.79 10.46 -15.33
N LYS A 251 17.43 10.77 -14.20
CA LYS A 251 17.89 9.76 -13.22
C LYS A 251 16.73 8.94 -12.63
N LEU A 252 15.61 9.61 -12.34
CA LEU A 252 14.41 8.94 -11.83
C LEU A 252 13.81 7.99 -12.88
N LYS A 253 13.78 8.39 -14.15
CA LYS A 253 13.34 7.53 -15.25
C LYS A 253 14.18 6.26 -15.34
N GLU A 254 15.51 6.39 -15.33
CA GLU A 254 16.45 5.25 -15.30
C GLU A 254 16.20 4.34 -14.08
N LYS A 255 15.83 4.91 -12.93
CA LYS A 255 15.46 4.13 -11.73
C LYS A 255 14.14 3.37 -11.90
N PHE A 256 13.11 3.98 -12.48
CA PHE A 256 11.84 3.31 -12.72
C PHE A 256 11.95 2.25 -13.81
N GLU A 257 12.79 2.48 -14.81
CA GLU A 257 13.17 1.48 -15.81
C GLU A 257 13.83 0.26 -15.15
N ASP A 258 14.81 0.46 -14.27
CA ASP A 258 15.42 -0.64 -13.49
C ASP A 258 14.39 -1.40 -12.62
N GLN A 259 13.42 -0.70 -12.03
CA GLN A 259 12.34 -1.35 -11.26
C GLN A 259 11.42 -2.19 -12.15
N TYR A 260 11.06 -1.67 -13.32
CA TYR A 260 10.29 -2.37 -14.33
C TYR A 260 11.03 -3.64 -14.80
N LEU A 261 12.32 -3.53 -15.14
CA LEU A 261 13.14 -4.66 -15.58
C LEU A 261 13.28 -5.73 -14.49
N LYS A 262 13.57 -5.33 -13.25
CA LYS A 262 13.59 -6.26 -12.11
C LYS A 262 12.26 -6.96 -11.87
N ARG A 263 11.13 -6.32 -12.20
CA ARG A 263 9.80 -6.93 -12.10
C ARG A 263 9.61 -7.98 -13.19
N LEU A 264 10.07 -7.70 -14.41
CA LEU A 264 10.08 -8.67 -15.50
C LEU A 264 11.00 -9.86 -15.20
N ASP A 265 12.20 -9.63 -14.66
CA ASP A 265 13.12 -10.71 -14.27
C ASP A 265 12.49 -11.71 -13.29
N ARG A 266 11.67 -11.22 -12.36
CA ARG A 266 10.98 -12.07 -11.37
C ARG A 266 9.77 -12.79 -11.95
N MET A 267 9.16 -12.23 -12.99
CA MET A 267 7.96 -12.77 -13.62
C MET A 267 7.96 -12.47 -15.12
N PRO A 268 8.76 -13.21 -15.92
CA PRO A 268 8.92 -12.94 -17.36
C PRO A 268 7.61 -12.95 -18.13
N LEU A 269 6.63 -13.75 -17.68
CA LEU A 269 5.29 -13.83 -18.24
C LEU A 269 4.61 -12.47 -18.40
N LEU A 270 4.91 -11.48 -17.54
CA LEU A 270 4.30 -10.15 -17.64
C LEU A 270 4.61 -9.45 -18.97
N SER A 271 5.74 -9.77 -19.63
CA SER A 271 6.09 -9.25 -20.96
C SER A 271 5.22 -9.80 -22.09
N GLN A 272 4.44 -10.85 -21.82
CA GLN A 272 3.59 -11.54 -22.79
C GLN A 272 2.10 -11.25 -22.58
N LEU A 273 1.73 -10.44 -21.58
CA LEU A 273 0.33 -10.21 -21.23
C LEU A 273 -0.16 -8.85 -21.75
N ASN A 274 -1.10 -8.88 -22.69
CA ASN A 274 -1.83 -7.69 -23.13
C ASN A 274 -3.03 -7.41 -22.22
N LEU A 275 -2.77 -7.13 -20.94
CA LEU A 275 -3.80 -7.00 -19.90
C LEU A 275 -3.62 -5.76 -19.02
N SER A 276 -4.75 -5.18 -18.61
CA SER A 276 -4.81 -4.15 -17.57
C SER A 276 -4.72 -4.75 -16.16
N GLY A 277 -5.08 -6.01 -15.95
CA GLY A 277 -5.26 -6.57 -14.60
C GLY A 277 -6.55 -6.11 -13.92
N GLU A 278 -7.36 -5.26 -14.57
CA GLU A 278 -8.75 -4.98 -14.17
C GLU A 278 -9.74 -5.93 -14.87
N GLU A 279 -9.27 -6.77 -15.81
CA GLU A 279 -10.12 -7.76 -16.45
C GLU A 279 -10.63 -8.81 -15.45
N ARG A 280 -11.71 -9.50 -15.86
CA ARG A 280 -12.25 -10.63 -15.10
C ARG A 280 -11.24 -11.78 -15.06
N ASP A 281 -11.26 -12.55 -13.97
CA ASP A 281 -10.32 -13.64 -13.73
C ASP A 281 -10.28 -14.66 -14.85
N GLU A 282 -11.40 -14.90 -15.54
CA GLU A 282 -11.43 -15.85 -16.67
C GLU A 282 -10.62 -15.35 -17.87
N VAL A 283 -10.63 -14.03 -18.11
CA VAL A 283 -9.85 -13.40 -19.19
C VAL A 283 -8.36 -13.47 -18.86
N ILE A 284 -8.00 -13.10 -17.63
CA ILE A 284 -6.62 -13.14 -17.15
C ILE A 284 -6.09 -14.57 -17.17
N SER A 285 -6.88 -15.53 -16.67
CA SER A 285 -6.54 -16.95 -16.68
C SER A 285 -6.29 -17.47 -18.10
N LYS A 286 -7.13 -17.09 -19.07
CA LYS A 286 -6.96 -17.50 -20.47
C LYS A 286 -5.68 -16.93 -21.10
N GLU A 287 -5.37 -15.67 -20.85
CA GLU A 287 -4.14 -15.05 -21.36
C GLU A 287 -2.91 -15.67 -20.69
N LEU A 288 -2.94 -15.86 -19.36
CA LEU A 288 -1.90 -16.55 -18.61
C LEU A 288 -1.66 -17.96 -19.14
N GLN A 289 -2.71 -18.73 -19.45
CA GLN A 289 -2.55 -20.06 -20.04
C GLN A 289 -1.85 -20.01 -21.41
N THR A 290 -2.06 -18.95 -22.18
CA THR A 290 -1.43 -18.77 -23.50
C THR A 290 0.05 -18.44 -23.31
N ALA A 291 0.37 -17.44 -22.49
CA ALA A 291 1.73 -17.07 -22.13
C ALA A 291 2.52 -18.24 -21.49
N LEU A 292 1.89 -18.99 -20.57
CA LEU A 292 2.52 -20.16 -19.94
C LEU A 292 2.81 -21.30 -20.92
N LYS A 293 1.94 -21.54 -21.92
CA LYS A 293 2.21 -22.54 -22.96
C LYS A 293 3.38 -22.13 -23.84
N GLU A 294 3.46 -20.84 -24.15
CA GLU A 294 4.57 -20.28 -24.90
C GLU A 294 5.87 -20.38 -24.11
N SER A 295 5.89 -19.93 -22.84
CA SER A 295 7.02 -20.11 -21.93
C SER A 295 7.42 -21.58 -21.77
N LEU A 296 6.45 -22.51 -21.68
CA LEU A 296 6.74 -23.95 -21.67
C LEU A 296 7.45 -24.42 -22.94
N ALA A 297 7.03 -23.94 -24.12
CA ALA A 297 7.70 -24.24 -25.38
C ALA A 297 9.13 -23.68 -25.40
N GLN A 298 9.35 -22.48 -24.85
CA GLN A 298 10.68 -21.87 -24.73
C GLN A 298 11.58 -22.66 -23.77
N VAL A 299 11.07 -23.11 -22.62
CA VAL A 299 11.77 -24.00 -21.67
C VAL A 299 12.20 -25.29 -22.37
N GLN A 300 11.30 -25.91 -23.16
CA GLN A 300 11.61 -27.13 -23.90
C GLN A 300 12.65 -26.89 -25.00
N SER A 301 12.57 -25.77 -25.72
CA SER A 301 13.56 -25.35 -26.71
C SER A 301 14.94 -25.16 -26.08
N ALA A 302 15.03 -24.42 -24.97
CA ALA A 302 16.27 -24.19 -24.24
C ALA A 302 16.89 -25.51 -23.74
N LYS A 303 16.07 -26.44 -23.26
CA LYS A 303 16.49 -27.78 -22.84
C LYS A 303 17.04 -28.62 -24.00
N GLN A 304 16.39 -28.57 -25.17
CA GLN A 304 16.88 -29.24 -26.36
C GLN A 304 18.23 -28.66 -26.81
N LYS A 305 18.36 -27.33 -26.82
CA LYS A 305 19.61 -26.62 -27.12
C LYS A 305 20.73 -27.06 -26.18
N LEU A 306 20.51 -27.02 -24.86
CA LEU A 306 21.50 -27.47 -23.86
C LEU A 306 21.90 -28.93 -24.01
N ASN A 307 20.95 -29.83 -24.29
CA ASN A 307 21.24 -31.24 -24.52
C ASN A 307 22.10 -31.45 -25.78
N SER A 308 21.90 -30.63 -26.81
CA SER A 308 22.67 -30.69 -28.07
C SER A 308 24.12 -30.21 -27.95
N LEU A 309 24.47 -29.45 -26.89
CA LEU A 309 25.84 -28.97 -26.65
C LEU A 309 26.81 -30.14 -26.45
N ARG A 310 27.85 -30.17 -27.30
CA ARG A 310 28.97 -31.11 -27.28
C ARG A 310 30.15 -30.51 -26.51
N SER A 311 31.18 -31.31 -26.22
CA SER A 311 32.32 -30.86 -25.42
C SER A 311 33.06 -29.64 -25.97
N ASN A 312 33.03 -29.40 -27.28
CA ASN A 312 33.70 -28.27 -27.92
C ASN A 312 32.91 -26.96 -27.86
N ASN A 313 31.61 -26.98 -27.59
CA ASN A 313 30.76 -25.80 -27.46
C ASN A 313 30.02 -25.74 -26.11
N LEU A 314 30.46 -26.55 -25.15
CA LEU A 314 29.86 -26.62 -23.83
C LEU A 314 30.02 -25.31 -23.04
N TYR A 315 30.95 -24.43 -23.42
CA TYR A 315 31.11 -23.10 -22.84
C TYR A 315 29.91 -22.18 -23.11
N GLU A 316 29.09 -22.45 -24.14
CA GLU A 316 27.82 -21.75 -24.39
C GLU A 316 26.86 -21.78 -23.20
N VAL A 317 26.98 -22.73 -22.26
CA VAL A 317 26.15 -22.74 -21.04
C VAL A 317 26.33 -21.47 -20.19
N PHE A 318 27.45 -20.77 -20.34
CA PHE A 318 27.71 -19.50 -19.67
C PHE A 318 26.92 -18.32 -20.26
N SER A 319 26.21 -18.50 -21.38
CA SER A 319 25.23 -17.52 -21.85
C SER A 319 24.00 -17.45 -20.94
N ASN A 320 23.76 -18.46 -20.09
CA ASN A 320 22.66 -18.51 -19.12
C ASN A 320 23.05 -17.80 -17.82
N SER A 321 23.26 -16.49 -17.91
CA SER A 321 23.88 -15.67 -16.88
C SER A 321 23.22 -15.80 -15.50
N LEU A 322 21.89 -15.93 -15.43
CA LEU A 322 21.16 -16.05 -14.16
C LEU A 322 21.41 -17.41 -13.49
N ILE A 323 21.53 -18.49 -14.26
CA ILE A 323 21.84 -19.81 -13.71
C ILE A 323 23.27 -19.85 -13.20
N VAL A 324 24.22 -19.28 -13.96
CA VAL A 324 25.61 -19.19 -13.53
C VAL A 324 25.71 -18.39 -12.23
N GLU A 325 25.04 -17.24 -12.15
CA GLU A 325 24.97 -16.42 -10.94
C GLU A 325 24.42 -17.22 -9.75
N ASN A 326 23.27 -17.86 -9.90
CA ASN A 326 22.65 -18.67 -8.84
C ASN A 326 23.53 -19.86 -8.42
N TYR A 327 24.20 -20.50 -9.39
CA TYR A 327 25.15 -21.58 -9.12
C TYR A 327 26.33 -21.05 -8.30
N LEU A 328 26.91 -19.91 -8.68
CA LEU A 328 28.02 -19.27 -7.96
C LEU A 328 27.59 -18.89 -6.54
N GLU A 329 26.45 -18.20 -6.36
CA GLU A 329 25.92 -17.81 -5.05
C GLU A 329 25.72 -19.01 -4.13
N ARG A 330 25.13 -20.10 -4.63
CA ARG A 330 24.89 -21.32 -3.85
C ARG A 330 26.19 -21.99 -3.41
N MET A 331 27.22 -21.93 -4.23
CA MET A 331 28.53 -22.52 -3.92
C MET A 331 29.37 -21.64 -2.97
N GLY A 332 29.02 -20.35 -2.79
CA GLY A 332 29.82 -19.39 -2.04
C GLY A 332 31.18 -19.18 -2.70
N PRO A 333 31.24 -18.50 -3.85
CA PRO A 333 32.25 -18.82 -4.85
C PRO A 333 33.62 -18.33 -4.38
N PRO A 334 34.62 -19.23 -4.30
CA PRO A 334 36.01 -18.83 -4.14
C PRO A 334 36.53 -18.16 -5.42
N LYS A 335 37.65 -17.44 -5.33
CA LYS A 335 38.18 -16.62 -6.43
C LYS A 335 38.41 -17.46 -7.69
N PHE A 336 38.94 -18.68 -7.55
CA PHE A 336 39.17 -19.58 -8.70
C PHE A 336 37.93 -20.00 -9.47
N LEU A 337 36.79 -20.14 -8.80
CA LEU A 337 35.54 -20.45 -9.48
C LEU A 337 35.02 -19.22 -10.23
N CYS A 338 35.16 -18.03 -9.63
CA CYS A 338 34.86 -16.75 -10.27
C CYS A 338 35.75 -16.50 -11.49
N ASP A 339 37.05 -16.80 -11.40
CA ASP A 339 38.00 -16.64 -12.51
C ASP A 339 37.72 -17.56 -13.69
N VAL A 340 37.40 -18.82 -13.40
CA VAL A 340 37.00 -19.77 -14.44
C VAL A 340 35.68 -19.34 -15.08
N ALA A 341 34.72 -18.87 -14.29
CA ALA A 341 33.42 -18.42 -14.78
C ALA A 341 33.53 -17.15 -15.63
N GLN A 342 34.32 -16.17 -15.19
CA GLN A 342 34.59 -14.94 -15.92
C GLN A 342 35.37 -15.24 -17.21
N GLY A 343 36.38 -16.11 -17.16
CA GLY A 343 37.14 -16.52 -18.33
C GLY A 343 36.25 -17.14 -19.43
N TYR A 344 35.29 -18.00 -19.08
CA TYR A 344 34.35 -18.54 -20.07
C TYR A 344 33.38 -17.50 -20.63
N ARG A 345 32.98 -16.53 -19.82
CA ARG A 345 32.15 -15.41 -20.28
C ARG A 345 32.90 -14.52 -21.26
N ASP A 346 34.18 -14.27 -21.00
CA ASP A 346 35.05 -13.51 -21.89
C ASP A 346 35.33 -14.30 -23.18
N ASP A 347 35.51 -15.63 -23.10
CA ASP A 347 35.62 -16.50 -24.27
C ASP A 347 34.35 -16.45 -25.14
N LEU A 348 33.16 -16.45 -24.54
CA LEU A 348 31.89 -16.27 -25.26
C LEU A 348 31.81 -14.92 -25.96
N ALA A 349 32.11 -13.83 -25.25
CA ALA A 349 32.12 -12.49 -25.83
C ALA A 349 33.14 -12.38 -26.96
N PHE A 350 34.31 -13.02 -26.81
CA PHE A 350 35.36 -13.03 -27.83
C PHE A 350 34.95 -13.83 -29.07
N ASP A 351 34.30 -14.98 -28.92
CA ASP A 351 33.81 -15.77 -30.06
C ASP A 351 32.69 -15.06 -30.83
N GLU A 352 31.84 -14.31 -30.13
CA GLU A 352 30.85 -13.42 -30.76
C GLU A 352 31.54 -12.33 -31.57
N ILE A 353 32.49 -11.59 -30.96
CA ILE A 353 33.29 -10.57 -31.64
C ILE A 353 34.05 -11.17 -32.83
N LYS A 354 34.61 -12.37 -32.68
CA LYS A 354 35.34 -13.06 -33.74
C LYS A 354 34.42 -13.45 -34.89
N THR A 355 33.20 -13.91 -34.61
CA THR A 355 32.19 -14.22 -35.63
C THR A 355 31.83 -12.96 -36.38
N ASP A 356 31.61 -11.86 -35.67
CA ASP A 356 31.24 -10.57 -36.23
C ASP A 356 32.40 -9.96 -37.04
N MET A 357 33.64 -10.05 -36.53
CA MET A 357 34.86 -9.64 -37.23
C MET A 357 35.22 -10.55 -38.41
N ALA A 358 34.94 -11.86 -38.35
CA ALA A 358 35.15 -12.77 -39.47
C ALA A 358 34.16 -12.49 -40.60
N LEU A 359 32.92 -12.13 -40.27
CA LEU A 359 31.91 -11.66 -41.23
C LEU A 359 32.32 -10.31 -41.84
N ILE A 360 32.77 -9.35 -41.03
CA ILE A 360 33.30 -8.06 -41.50
C ILE A 360 34.58 -8.28 -42.34
N GLY A 361 35.46 -9.18 -41.93
CA GLY A 361 36.71 -9.50 -42.61
C GLY A 361 36.50 -10.25 -43.92
N THR A 362 35.55 -11.18 -43.98
CA THR A 362 35.12 -11.81 -45.24
C THR A 362 34.33 -10.84 -46.12
N ALA A 363 33.63 -9.85 -45.57
CA ALA A 363 33.03 -8.75 -46.34
C ALA A 363 34.09 -7.81 -46.93
N LEU A 364 35.14 -7.49 -46.18
CA LEU A 364 36.27 -6.67 -46.65
C LEU A 364 37.13 -7.42 -47.69
N ILE A 365 37.39 -8.71 -47.48
CA ILE A 365 38.17 -9.55 -48.41
C ILE A 365 37.33 -9.94 -49.64
N GLY A 366 36.07 -10.33 -49.45
CA GLY A 366 35.13 -10.67 -50.51
C GLY A 366 34.72 -9.46 -51.35
N GLY A 367 34.45 -8.32 -50.71
CA GLY A 367 34.24 -7.03 -51.36
C GLY A 367 35.48 -6.49 -52.06
N GLY A 368 36.67 -6.68 -51.47
CA GLY A 368 37.95 -6.31 -52.08
C GLY A 368 38.32 -7.17 -53.30
N ILE A 369 38.07 -8.48 -53.25
CA ILE A 369 38.32 -9.40 -54.36
C ILE A 369 37.28 -9.21 -55.48
N CYS A 370 36.00 -8.99 -55.15
CA CYS A 370 34.97 -8.73 -56.16
C CYS A 370 35.02 -7.31 -56.76
N GLY A 371 35.44 -6.31 -55.99
CA GLY A 371 35.73 -4.96 -56.50
C GLY A 371 36.87 -4.94 -57.53
N LEU A 372 37.80 -5.88 -57.43
CA LEU A 372 38.93 -6.02 -58.36
C LEU A 372 38.67 -6.96 -59.55
N THR A 373 37.66 -7.84 -59.50
CA THR A 373 37.50 -8.91 -60.51
C THR A 373 36.12 -9.01 -61.19
N ALA A 374 35.03 -8.42 -60.67
CA ALA A 374 33.68 -8.65 -61.22
C ALA A 374 32.69 -7.45 -61.22
N GLY A 375 33.11 -6.25 -60.84
CA GLY A 375 32.27 -5.03 -60.91
C GLY A 375 31.23 -4.89 -59.79
N LEU A 376 30.60 -3.70 -59.73
CA LEU A 376 29.67 -3.23 -58.67
C LEU A 376 28.55 -4.21 -58.30
N GLY A 377 28.10 -5.05 -59.24
CA GLY A 377 27.08 -6.07 -59.00
C GLY A 377 27.51 -7.19 -58.03
N CYS A 378 28.78 -7.59 -58.04
CA CYS A 378 29.28 -8.57 -57.08
C CYS A 378 29.49 -7.96 -55.68
N ALA A 379 29.91 -6.70 -55.61
CA ALA A 379 30.03 -5.98 -54.33
C ALA A 379 28.66 -5.78 -53.65
N ILE A 380 27.62 -5.47 -54.42
CA ILE A 380 26.23 -5.37 -53.92
C ILE A 380 25.68 -6.77 -53.57
N GLY A 381 25.95 -7.80 -54.38
CA GLY A 381 25.51 -9.17 -54.09
C GLY A 381 26.15 -9.77 -52.83
N ILE A 382 27.46 -9.56 -52.63
CA ILE A 382 28.17 -9.97 -51.41
C ILE A 382 27.74 -9.10 -50.22
N GLY A 383 27.56 -7.79 -50.42
CA GLY A 383 27.04 -6.87 -49.40
C GLY A 383 25.67 -7.27 -48.88
N LEU A 384 24.68 -7.48 -49.77
CA LEU A 384 23.32 -7.88 -49.39
C LEU A 384 23.27 -9.27 -48.76
N THR A 385 24.05 -10.24 -49.26
CA THR A 385 24.07 -11.59 -48.69
C THR A 385 24.77 -11.64 -47.32
N MET A 386 25.79 -10.80 -47.10
CA MET A 386 26.48 -10.69 -45.82
C MET A 386 25.72 -9.84 -44.80
N GLU A 387 25.07 -8.75 -45.22
CA GLU A 387 24.14 -8.00 -44.38
C GLU A 387 22.96 -8.89 -43.96
N ALA A 388 22.41 -9.69 -44.89
CA ALA A 388 21.39 -10.67 -44.55
C ALA A 388 21.90 -11.77 -43.60
N ALA A 389 23.15 -12.23 -43.76
CA ALA A 389 23.74 -13.20 -42.85
C ALA A 389 24.02 -12.62 -41.45
N ASN A 390 24.51 -11.37 -41.36
CA ASN A 390 24.76 -10.69 -40.09
C ASN A 390 23.46 -10.34 -39.36
N LEU A 391 22.43 -9.88 -40.11
CA LEU A 391 21.09 -9.68 -39.59
C LEU A 391 20.46 -11.01 -39.14
N ALA A 392 20.66 -12.10 -39.89
CA ALA A 392 20.17 -13.43 -39.49
C ALA A 392 20.87 -13.95 -38.23
N ILE A 393 22.19 -13.75 -38.09
CA ILE A 393 22.94 -14.15 -36.90
C ILE A 393 22.54 -13.29 -35.70
N SER A 394 22.43 -11.98 -35.86
CA SER A 394 21.99 -11.07 -34.79
C SER A 394 20.54 -11.32 -34.39
N ALA A 395 19.64 -11.57 -35.34
CA ALA A 395 18.25 -11.96 -35.07
C ALA A 395 18.16 -13.31 -34.36
N ASN A 396 19.00 -14.29 -34.75
CA ASN A 396 19.09 -15.58 -34.04
C ASN A 396 19.60 -15.41 -32.60
N ARG A 397 20.52 -14.46 -32.35
CA ARG A 397 20.99 -14.14 -30.99
C ARG A 397 19.88 -13.51 -30.16
N VAL A 398 19.15 -12.51 -30.69
CA VAL A 398 17.99 -11.90 -30.02
C VAL A 398 16.92 -12.96 -29.73
N SER A 399 16.56 -13.78 -30.72
CA SER A 399 15.59 -14.87 -30.54
C SER A 399 16.05 -15.89 -29.49
N SER A 400 17.34 -16.23 -29.46
CA SER A 400 17.88 -17.12 -28.43
C SER A 400 17.85 -16.49 -27.04
N GLU A 401 18.11 -15.18 -26.91
CA GLU A 401 18.00 -14.46 -25.64
C GLU A 401 16.55 -14.33 -25.18
N GLU A 402 15.62 -14.12 -26.11
CA GLU A 402 14.19 -14.12 -25.83
C GLU A 402 13.73 -15.49 -25.31
N THR A 403 14.13 -16.58 -25.97
CA THR A 403 13.92 -17.95 -25.48
C THR A 403 14.47 -18.13 -24.07
N ASN A 404 15.70 -17.66 -23.82
CA ASN A 404 16.34 -17.79 -22.52
C ASN A 404 15.66 -16.94 -21.44
N PHE A 405 15.25 -15.70 -21.74
CA PHE A 405 14.53 -14.81 -20.83
C PHE A 405 13.16 -15.38 -20.46
N LEU A 406 12.38 -15.84 -21.45
CA LEU A 406 11.07 -16.45 -21.22
C LEU A 406 11.14 -17.80 -20.51
N ALA A 407 12.27 -18.49 -20.62
CA ALA A 407 12.60 -19.67 -19.83
C ALA A 407 13.21 -19.33 -18.45
N GLY A 408 13.40 -18.06 -18.11
CA GLY A 408 13.98 -17.64 -16.83
C GLY A 408 15.45 -18.02 -16.66
N LEU A 409 16.20 -18.14 -17.76
CA LEU A 409 17.65 -18.41 -17.78
C LEU A 409 18.48 -17.13 -17.88
N ASN A 410 17.89 -16.03 -18.39
CA ASN A 410 18.52 -14.73 -18.56
C ASN A 410 17.64 -13.59 -18.03
N SER A 411 18.26 -12.42 -17.85
CA SER A 411 17.59 -11.20 -17.40
C SER A 411 17.02 -10.41 -18.57
N SER A 412 16.00 -9.59 -18.31
CA SER A 412 15.43 -8.64 -19.25
C SER A 412 16.46 -7.63 -19.74
N GLN A 413 17.45 -7.29 -18.90
CA GLN A 413 18.57 -6.42 -19.30
C GLN A 413 19.43 -7.09 -20.37
N SER A 414 19.70 -8.39 -20.25
CA SER A 414 20.48 -9.14 -21.25
C SER A 414 19.79 -9.14 -22.62
N LEU A 415 18.46 -9.24 -22.63
CA LEU A 415 17.66 -9.17 -23.85
C LEU A 415 17.69 -7.75 -24.46
N LEU A 416 17.51 -6.70 -23.65
CA LEU A 416 17.66 -5.32 -24.08
C LEU A 416 19.03 -5.02 -24.69
N ASP A 417 20.11 -5.45 -24.03
CA ASP A 417 21.47 -5.26 -24.52
C ASP A 417 21.64 -5.89 -25.91
N ARG A 418 20.98 -7.03 -26.19
CA ARG A 418 21.00 -7.67 -27.53
C ARG A 418 20.10 -7.00 -28.55
N GLU A 419 18.93 -6.50 -28.17
CA GLU A 419 18.09 -5.72 -29.06
C GLU A 419 18.76 -4.41 -29.46
N GLU A 420 19.49 -3.78 -28.52
CA GLU A 420 20.33 -2.62 -28.77
C GLU A 420 21.49 -2.98 -29.72
N ASP A 421 22.20 -4.10 -29.50
CA ASP A 421 23.24 -4.59 -30.41
C ASP A 421 22.66 -4.86 -31.81
N PHE A 422 21.48 -5.49 -31.92
CA PHE A 422 20.80 -5.74 -33.18
C PHE A 422 20.42 -4.44 -33.89
N THR A 423 19.85 -3.47 -33.15
CA THR A 423 19.47 -2.16 -33.67
C THR A 423 20.69 -1.37 -34.12
N LEU A 424 21.77 -1.41 -33.33
CA LEU A 424 23.04 -0.80 -33.67
C LEU A 424 23.63 -1.45 -34.92
N ASN A 425 23.61 -2.78 -35.04
CA ASN A 425 24.04 -3.51 -36.23
C ASN A 425 23.19 -3.17 -37.46
N LEU A 426 21.87 -3.00 -37.30
CA LEU A 426 20.95 -2.58 -38.36
C LEU A 426 21.25 -1.14 -38.83
N VAL A 427 21.56 -0.22 -37.90
CA VAL A 427 21.94 1.17 -38.21
C VAL A 427 23.34 1.25 -38.81
N LEU A 428 24.26 0.40 -38.38
CA LEU A 428 25.64 0.35 -38.87
C LEU A 428 25.77 -0.43 -40.18
N ALA A 429 24.84 -1.32 -40.53
CA ALA A 429 24.88 -2.11 -41.76
C ALA A 429 25.03 -1.23 -43.03
N PRO A 430 24.27 -0.13 -43.22
CA PRO A 430 24.49 0.81 -44.33
C PRO A 430 25.77 1.65 -44.19
N LEU A 431 26.26 1.86 -42.95
CA LEU A 431 27.39 2.75 -42.66
C LEU A 431 28.76 2.07 -42.84
N ALA A 432 28.82 0.74 -42.95
CA ALA A 432 30.05 0.01 -43.31
C ALA A 432 30.56 0.35 -44.74
N ILE A 433 29.71 0.97 -45.57
CA ILE A 433 30.04 1.47 -46.91
C ILE A 433 30.64 2.90 -46.86
N GLY A 434 30.54 3.61 -45.72
CA GLY A 434 31.04 4.98 -45.53
C GLY A 434 31.96 5.10 -44.31
N GLY A 435 33.27 5.01 -44.53
CA GLY A 435 34.27 4.88 -43.47
C GLY A 435 34.43 6.02 -42.45
N GLU A 436 35.05 5.61 -41.33
CA GLU A 436 35.93 6.33 -40.39
C GLU A 436 35.43 7.50 -39.50
N PHE A 437 34.28 8.14 -39.74
CA PHE A 437 33.90 9.32 -38.94
C PHE A 437 33.07 9.06 -37.66
N VAL A 438 32.49 7.87 -37.48
CA VAL A 438 31.48 7.61 -36.42
C VAL A 438 32.06 6.95 -35.14
N GLY A 439 33.22 6.29 -35.24
CA GLY A 439 33.77 5.45 -34.18
C GLY A 439 34.19 6.15 -32.88
N LYS A 440 34.30 7.49 -32.86
CA LYS A 440 34.72 8.25 -31.67
C LYS A 440 33.56 8.72 -30.78
N GLY A 441 32.32 8.78 -31.28
CA GLY A 441 31.16 9.26 -30.50
C GLY A 441 30.58 8.23 -29.53
N ILE A 442 30.65 6.94 -29.89
CA ILE A 442 29.95 5.85 -29.20
C ILE A 442 30.72 5.42 -27.93
N LYS A 443 32.05 5.48 -27.94
CA LYS A 443 32.90 5.07 -26.80
C LYS A 443 32.78 5.95 -25.55
N TYR A 444 32.28 7.18 -25.69
CA TYR A 444 32.09 8.10 -24.56
C TYR A 444 30.69 8.02 -23.92
N GLY A 445 29.69 7.43 -24.58
CA GLY A 445 28.34 7.25 -24.04
C GLY A 445 28.22 6.12 -23.00
N ALA A 446 28.92 5.00 -23.24
CA ALA A 446 28.75 3.77 -22.45
C ALA A 446 29.38 3.81 -21.04
N LYS A 447 30.41 4.64 -20.80
CA LYS A 447 31.07 4.74 -19.48
C LYS A 447 30.35 5.64 -18.47
N GLY A 448 29.41 6.49 -18.91
CA GLY A 448 28.71 7.45 -18.04
C GLY A 448 27.52 6.88 -17.25
N LEU A 449 27.05 5.67 -17.59
CA LEU A 449 25.82 5.08 -17.02
C LEU A 449 26.04 4.17 -15.81
N LYS A 450 27.28 3.76 -15.50
CA LYS A 450 27.56 2.75 -14.46
C LYS A 450 27.77 3.27 -13.03
N GLN A 451 27.68 4.57 -12.75
CA GLN A 451 28.24 5.13 -11.50
C GLN A 451 27.30 5.96 -10.60
N SER A 452 25.97 5.85 -10.71
CA SER A 452 25.05 6.54 -9.79
C SER A 452 23.92 5.66 -9.26
N ARG A 453 24.20 4.85 -8.24
CA ARG A 453 23.17 4.24 -7.39
C ARG A 453 23.63 4.27 -5.93
N HIS A 454 23.20 5.29 -5.19
CA HIS A 454 23.15 5.24 -3.72
C HIS A 454 21.87 5.90 -3.19
N ASP A 455 21.20 5.12 -2.35
CA ASP A 455 20.33 5.41 -1.20
C ASP A 455 19.41 6.65 -1.21
N ILE A 456 18.11 6.38 -1.15
CA ILE A 456 17.10 7.38 -0.78
C ILE A 456 16.90 7.29 0.73
N ASP A 457 17.41 8.32 1.40
CA ASP A 457 17.37 8.57 2.83
C ASP A 457 16.02 9.17 3.30
N ASP A 458 15.82 9.22 4.62
CA ASP A 458 14.66 9.75 5.37
C ASP A 458 14.23 11.18 4.95
N SER A 459 15.06 11.93 4.22
CA SER A 459 14.70 13.22 3.59
C SER A 459 13.51 13.14 2.62
N SER A 460 13.25 11.98 2.02
CA SER A 460 12.11 11.78 1.11
C SER A 460 10.75 11.93 1.81
N ILE A 461 10.70 11.63 3.11
CA ILE A 461 9.51 11.71 3.93
C ILE A 461 9.09 13.18 4.03
N ALA A 462 9.94 14.11 4.48
CA ALA A 462 9.60 15.54 4.60
C ALA A 462 9.12 16.18 3.28
N ILE A 463 9.64 15.73 2.14
CA ILE A 463 9.29 16.28 0.82
C ILE A 463 7.88 15.85 0.37
N VAL A 464 7.47 14.60 0.62
CA VAL A 464 6.09 14.13 0.38
C VAL A 464 5.08 14.98 1.12
N ASP A 465 5.42 15.33 2.36
CA ASP A 465 4.57 16.16 3.22
C ASP A 465 4.43 17.57 2.71
N ASN A 466 5.54 18.21 2.36
CA ASN A 466 5.52 19.55 1.81
C ASN A 466 4.79 19.60 0.47
N TYR A 467 4.86 18.55 -0.36
CA TYR A 467 4.07 18.47 -1.59
C TYR A 467 2.57 18.40 -1.32
N GLN A 468 2.13 17.49 -0.45
CA GLN A 468 0.70 17.36 -0.13
C GLN A 468 0.15 18.65 0.47
N LYS A 469 0.93 19.30 1.33
CA LYS A 469 0.61 20.60 1.92
C LYS A 469 0.60 21.73 0.89
N ALA A 470 1.57 21.78 -0.01
CA ALA A 470 1.61 22.75 -1.11
C ALA A 470 0.43 22.56 -2.09
N LYS A 471 0.04 21.31 -2.40
CA LYS A 471 -1.15 20.98 -3.20
C LYS A 471 -2.43 21.46 -2.50
N LEU A 472 -2.48 21.38 -1.17
CA LEU A 472 -3.57 21.97 -0.40
C LEU A 472 -3.52 23.50 -0.46
N LYS A 473 -2.37 24.16 -0.34
CA LYS A 473 -2.27 25.63 -0.41
C LYS A 473 -2.53 26.22 -1.80
N LYS A 474 -2.24 25.49 -2.88
CA LYS A 474 -2.39 25.98 -4.25
C LYS A 474 -3.88 26.28 -4.51
N VAL A 475 -4.18 27.56 -4.70
CA VAL A 475 -5.50 28.04 -5.15
C VAL A 475 -5.68 27.60 -6.60
N SER A 476 -6.14 26.37 -6.80
CA SER A 476 -6.58 25.91 -8.11
C SER A 476 -7.88 26.62 -8.49
N GLN A 477 -8.09 26.93 -9.78
CA GLN A 477 -9.40 27.33 -10.33
C GLN A 477 -10.46 26.20 -10.25
N TYR A 478 -10.19 25.16 -9.46
CA TYR A 478 -11.11 24.05 -9.22
C TYR A 478 -12.35 24.59 -8.51
N ASN A 479 -13.48 24.53 -9.21
CA ASN A 479 -14.78 24.78 -8.62
C ASN A 479 -15.35 23.43 -8.18
N VAL A 480 -15.94 23.39 -6.99
CA VAL A 480 -16.70 22.23 -6.54
C VAL A 480 -17.77 21.92 -7.60
N PRO A 481 -17.84 20.69 -8.13
CA PRO A 481 -18.77 20.32 -9.18
C PRO A 481 -20.21 20.56 -8.71
N LYS A 482 -21.04 21.20 -9.56
CA LYS A 482 -22.47 21.35 -9.30
C LYS A 482 -23.17 20.02 -9.51
N LEU A 483 -23.59 19.39 -8.42
CA LEU A 483 -24.27 18.10 -8.43
C LEU A 483 -25.75 18.25 -8.81
N LYS A 484 -26.29 17.31 -9.60
CA LYS A 484 -27.72 17.31 -10.01
C LYS A 484 -28.53 16.18 -9.40
N THR A 485 -27.89 15.11 -8.92
CA THR A 485 -28.57 13.90 -8.44
C THR A 485 -27.82 13.27 -7.27
N ALA A 486 -28.52 12.47 -6.45
CA ALA A 486 -27.93 11.72 -5.35
C ALA A 486 -26.89 10.69 -5.81
N LYS A 487 -27.11 10.05 -6.97
CA LYS A 487 -26.14 9.13 -7.55
C LYS A 487 -24.83 9.81 -7.96
N GLN A 488 -24.91 11.04 -8.47
CA GLN A 488 -23.70 11.83 -8.76
C GLN A 488 -22.97 12.20 -7.47
N LEU A 489 -23.69 12.59 -6.42
CA LEU A 489 -23.10 12.84 -5.10
C LEU A 489 -22.34 11.62 -4.59
N GLU A 490 -22.96 10.43 -4.60
CA GLU A 490 -22.31 9.19 -4.17
C GLU A 490 -21.09 8.85 -5.05
N HIS A 491 -21.23 8.93 -6.37
CA HIS A 491 -20.14 8.63 -7.29
C HIS A 491 -18.89 9.51 -7.06
N GLU A 492 -19.09 10.81 -6.88
CA GLU A 492 -17.99 11.77 -6.70
C GLU A 492 -17.41 11.72 -5.29
N TYR A 493 -18.24 11.53 -4.26
CA TYR A 493 -17.86 11.81 -2.87
C TYR A 493 -17.87 10.61 -1.91
N ALA A 494 -18.36 9.42 -2.29
CA ALA A 494 -18.38 8.26 -1.38
C ALA A 494 -16.96 7.84 -0.95
N HIS A 495 -16.01 7.87 -1.89
CA HIS A 495 -14.61 7.53 -1.67
C HIS A 495 -13.68 8.74 -1.62
N PHE A 496 -14.24 9.95 -1.54
CA PHE A 496 -13.45 11.17 -1.43
C PHE A 496 -12.69 11.18 -0.09
N ILE A 497 -11.37 11.33 -0.19
CA ILE A 497 -10.45 11.42 0.95
C ILE A 497 -9.72 12.76 0.82
N LEU A 498 -10.01 13.68 1.73
CA LEU A 498 -9.42 15.01 1.72
C LEU A 498 -7.96 15.03 2.21
N THR A 499 -7.68 14.27 3.27
CA THR A 499 -6.38 14.22 3.93
C THR A 499 -5.78 12.83 3.87
N SER A 500 -4.47 12.75 3.68
CA SER A 500 -3.74 11.50 3.80
C SER A 500 -3.59 11.13 5.29
N PRO A 501 -3.29 9.85 5.61
CA PRO A 501 -3.01 9.45 6.98
C PRO A 501 -1.89 10.24 7.65
N ARG A 502 -0.95 10.72 6.83
CA ARG A 502 0.20 11.47 7.29
C ARG A 502 -0.13 12.93 7.61
N LEU A 503 -0.96 13.58 6.79
CA LEU A 503 -1.49 14.91 7.11
C LEU A 503 -2.32 14.87 8.40
N ASN A 504 -3.15 13.84 8.57
CA ASN A 504 -3.87 13.60 9.82
C ASN A 504 -2.91 13.45 11.00
N GLN A 505 -1.84 12.65 10.86
CA GLN A 505 -0.84 12.47 11.91
C GLN A 505 -0.15 13.78 12.30
N ARG A 506 0.26 14.61 11.33
CA ARG A 506 0.86 15.93 11.61
C ARG A 506 -0.07 16.81 12.44
N TRP A 507 -1.34 16.92 12.03
CA TRP A 507 -2.32 17.67 12.80
C TRP A 507 -2.50 17.10 14.22
N ILE A 508 -2.50 15.76 14.37
CA ILE A 508 -2.58 15.09 15.67
C ILE A 508 -1.37 15.45 16.54
N ASP A 509 -0.16 15.44 15.97
CA ASP A 509 1.07 15.77 16.70
C ASP A 509 1.05 17.24 17.11
N THR A 510 0.72 18.17 16.21
CA THR A 510 0.50 19.58 16.53
C THR A 510 -0.57 19.79 17.62
N ALA A 511 -1.66 19.01 17.59
CA ALA A 511 -2.72 19.07 18.59
C ALA A 511 -2.27 18.54 19.97
N LYS A 512 -1.39 17.54 20.01
CA LYS A 512 -0.81 17.00 21.26
C LYS A 512 0.21 17.95 21.87
N ASP A 513 1.07 18.52 21.03
CA ASP A 513 2.18 19.38 21.46
C ASP A 513 1.69 20.81 21.78
N GLY A 514 0.52 21.18 21.23
CA GLY A 514 -0.05 22.51 21.42
C GLY A 514 0.77 23.57 20.68
N ASP A 515 1.26 23.22 19.48
CA ASP A 515 2.18 24.03 18.68
C ASP A 515 1.49 24.96 17.67
N ALA A 516 0.17 25.12 17.80
CA ALA A 516 -0.63 26.04 17.00
C ALA A 516 -1.11 27.25 17.80
N ALA A 517 -1.33 28.36 17.10
CA ALA A 517 -1.89 29.58 17.69
C ALA A 517 -3.34 29.37 18.13
N PHE A 518 -4.10 28.65 17.32
CA PHE A 518 -5.46 28.23 17.61
C PHE A 518 -5.89 27.10 16.64
N PHE A 519 -7.01 26.47 16.97
CA PHE A 519 -7.61 25.36 16.24
C PHE A 519 -9.02 25.70 15.80
N LEU A 520 -9.44 25.11 14.68
CA LEU A 520 -10.81 25.11 14.17
C LEU A 520 -11.29 23.67 14.06
N ASP A 521 -12.47 23.36 14.61
CA ASP A 521 -13.14 22.07 14.44
C ASP A 521 -14.52 22.27 13.83
N VAL A 522 -14.75 21.67 12.67
CA VAL A 522 -16.07 21.58 12.04
C VAL A 522 -16.50 20.13 11.94
N GLU A 523 -17.65 19.80 12.52
CA GLU A 523 -18.20 18.45 12.51
C GLU A 523 -19.63 18.38 11.99
N ASN A 524 -19.95 17.28 11.32
CA ASN A 524 -21.31 16.94 10.94
C ASN A 524 -22.12 16.54 12.20
N SER A 525 -23.01 17.42 12.64
CA SER A 525 -23.90 17.22 13.78
C SER A 525 -25.17 16.42 13.42
N ALA A 526 -25.51 16.34 12.13
CA ALA A 526 -26.66 15.60 11.62
C ALA A 526 -26.35 14.13 11.27
N LEU A 527 -25.06 13.75 11.16
CA LEU A 527 -24.59 12.45 10.67
C LEU A 527 -25.38 11.25 11.23
N LYS A 528 -25.51 11.18 12.56
CA LYS A 528 -26.18 10.07 13.23
C LYS A 528 -27.67 10.00 12.87
N ARG A 529 -28.36 11.14 12.93
CA ARG A 529 -29.78 11.25 12.59
C ARG A 529 -30.02 10.86 11.13
N LEU A 530 -29.16 11.34 10.22
CA LEU A 530 -29.26 11.02 8.80
C LEU A 530 -29.00 9.53 8.55
N ASN A 531 -27.99 8.92 9.19
CA ASN A 531 -27.78 7.46 9.10
C ASN A 531 -28.98 6.67 9.63
N ASP A 532 -29.53 7.07 10.78
CA ASP A 532 -30.65 6.37 11.43
C ASP A 532 -31.98 6.53 10.66
N THR A 533 -32.19 7.64 9.94
CA THR A 533 -33.44 7.95 9.22
C THR A 533 -33.39 7.66 7.72
N TYR A 534 -32.27 7.96 7.05
CA TYR A 534 -32.10 7.76 5.61
C TYR A 534 -31.64 6.33 5.26
N GLY A 535 -30.92 5.65 6.15
CA GLY A 535 -30.52 4.25 5.98
C GLY A 535 -29.45 3.98 4.91
N ASN A 536 -28.96 5.00 4.21
CA ASN A 536 -27.87 4.89 3.24
C ASN A 536 -26.60 5.59 3.75
N LYS A 537 -25.70 4.80 4.35
CA LYS A 537 -24.42 5.25 4.93
C LYS A 537 -23.49 5.91 3.88
N GLU A 538 -23.52 5.45 2.63
CA GLU A 538 -22.66 5.97 1.55
C GLU A 538 -23.07 7.38 1.15
N ALA A 539 -24.37 7.63 0.95
CA ALA A 539 -24.89 8.97 0.69
C ALA A 539 -24.56 9.94 1.82
N VAL A 540 -24.76 9.53 3.08
CA VAL A 540 -24.49 10.37 4.25
C VAL A 540 -22.98 10.68 4.39
N THR A 541 -22.12 9.72 4.06
CA THR A 541 -20.67 9.93 3.96
C THR A 541 -20.35 10.93 2.85
N SER A 542 -21.00 10.81 1.70
CA SER A 542 -20.83 11.69 0.55
C SER A 542 -21.23 13.14 0.85
N LEU A 543 -22.33 13.36 1.60
CA LEU A 543 -22.73 14.69 2.08
C LEU A 543 -21.64 15.33 2.94
N THR A 544 -21.08 14.55 3.86
CA THR A 544 -19.99 15.01 4.74
C THR A 544 -18.75 15.37 3.91
N ASN A 545 -18.43 14.58 2.90
CA ASN A 545 -17.30 14.79 2.01
C ASN A 545 -17.47 15.98 1.05
N LEU A 546 -18.69 16.23 0.56
CA LEU A 546 -19.00 17.43 -0.23
C LEU A 546 -18.75 18.71 0.58
N HIS A 547 -19.25 18.77 1.83
CA HIS A 547 -19.04 19.93 2.69
C HIS A 547 -17.55 20.21 2.91
N LYS A 548 -16.76 19.16 3.16
CA LYS A 548 -15.31 19.28 3.32
C LYS A 548 -14.61 19.84 2.09
N ASP A 549 -15.01 19.43 0.89
CA ASP A 549 -14.44 19.97 -0.36
C ASP A 549 -14.78 21.46 -0.49
N ILE A 550 -16.05 21.84 -0.29
CA ILE A 550 -16.49 23.26 -0.29
C ILE A 550 -15.68 24.08 0.72
N MET A 551 -15.62 23.63 1.98
CA MET A 551 -14.92 24.34 3.05
C MET A 551 -13.43 24.44 2.77
N MET A 552 -12.79 23.37 2.28
CA MET A 552 -11.38 23.40 1.92
C MET A 552 -11.12 24.41 0.80
N GLN A 553 -11.92 24.43 -0.27
CA GLN A 553 -11.71 25.38 -1.38
C GLN A 553 -11.80 26.85 -0.91
N LYS A 554 -12.76 27.17 -0.03
CA LYS A 554 -12.87 28.51 0.55
C LYS A 554 -11.72 28.81 1.51
N MET A 555 -11.29 27.84 2.31
CA MET A 555 -10.13 27.97 3.19
C MET A 555 -8.85 28.30 2.40
N LYS A 556 -8.63 27.64 1.25
CA LYS A 556 -7.48 27.93 0.37
C LYS A 556 -7.48 29.38 -0.11
N ARG A 557 -8.63 29.90 -0.53
CA ARG A 557 -8.78 31.29 -0.96
C ARG A 557 -8.54 32.27 0.17
N LEU A 558 -9.02 31.95 1.37
CA LEU A 558 -8.75 32.74 2.57
C LEU A 558 -7.25 32.80 2.86
N LEU A 559 -6.60 31.64 2.99
CA LEU A 559 -5.20 31.54 3.40
C LEU A 559 -4.21 32.10 2.37
N ALA A 560 -4.61 32.21 1.10
CA ALA A 560 -3.82 32.94 0.11
C ALA A 560 -3.61 34.42 0.46
N ASN A 561 -4.49 35.02 1.27
CA ASN A 561 -4.35 36.39 1.77
C ASN A 561 -3.49 36.48 3.05
N TYR A 562 -3.02 35.35 3.59
CA TYR A 562 -2.26 35.26 4.83
C TYR A 562 -0.98 34.42 4.62
N PRO A 563 0.01 34.92 3.86
CA PRO A 563 1.21 34.16 3.51
C PRO A 563 2.06 33.75 4.73
N ASP A 564 1.98 34.50 5.83
CA ASP A 564 2.68 34.22 7.09
C ASP A 564 1.95 33.22 7.99
N VAL A 565 0.73 32.80 7.61
CA VAL A 565 -0.05 31.80 8.34
C VAL A 565 0.10 30.46 7.64
N ASP A 566 0.61 29.49 8.41
CA ASP A 566 0.64 28.11 7.97
C ASP A 566 -0.46 27.30 8.67
N PHE A 567 -0.76 26.09 8.18
CA PHE A 567 -1.77 25.24 8.80
C PHE A 567 -1.50 23.75 8.66
N GLU A 568 -1.95 22.98 9.64
CA GLU A 568 -2.18 21.54 9.50
C GLU A 568 -3.66 21.28 9.32
N VAL A 569 -4.02 20.24 8.57
CA VAL A 569 -5.40 19.82 8.36
C VAL A 569 -5.59 18.36 8.75
N TYR A 570 -6.71 18.08 9.40
CA TYR A 570 -7.18 16.75 9.70
C TYR A 570 -8.58 16.53 9.13
N SER A 571 -8.84 15.35 8.58
CA SER A 571 -10.18 14.93 8.19
C SER A 571 -10.42 13.45 8.51
N ASP A 572 -11.57 13.19 9.13
CA ASP A 572 -12.11 11.85 9.35
C ASP A 572 -13.53 11.74 8.81
N PHE A 573 -14.25 10.64 9.09
CA PHE A 573 -15.60 10.43 8.54
C PHE A 573 -16.63 11.49 8.96
N LYS A 574 -16.37 12.28 10.02
CA LYS A 574 -17.34 13.22 10.61
C LYS A 574 -16.87 14.66 10.61
N SER A 575 -15.57 14.90 10.65
CA SER A 575 -14.99 16.20 10.97
C SER A 575 -13.92 16.65 9.98
N LEU A 576 -13.73 17.96 9.97
CA LEU A 576 -12.65 18.68 9.31
C LEU A 576 -12.07 19.65 10.33
N ARG A 577 -10.77 19.51 10.60
CA ARG A 577 -10.09 20.30 11.61
C ARG A 577 -8.86 20.98 11.03
N PHE A 578 -8.56 22.17 11.54
CA PHE A 578 -7.39 22.94 11.18
C PHE A 578 -6.62 23.32 12.44
N ALA A 579 -5.29 23.34 12.35
CA ALA A 579 -4.40 23.93 13.34
C ALA A 579 -3.64 25.06 12.65
N PHE A 580 -3.73 26.30 13.14
CA PHE A 580 -3.11 27.46 12.52
C PHE A 580 -1.77 27.79 13.16
N LEU A 581 -0.73 27.95 12.36
CA LEU A 581 0.67 28.12 12.74
C LEU A 581 1.19 29.50 12.29
N PRO A 582 2.26 30.03 12.92
CA PRO A 582 2.95 29.49 14.09
C PRO A 582 2.17 29.73 15.40
N LYS A 583 2.57 29.07 16.49
CA LYS A 583 1.99 29.26 17.84
C LYS A 583 1.92 30.73 18.28
N GLU A 584 3.01 31.46 18.07
CA GLU A 584 3.14 32.87 18.45
C GLU A 584 2.62 33.80 17.32
N MET A 585 1.33 33.68 16.99
CA MET A 585 0.69 34.54 15.99
C MET A 585 0.33 35.91 16.59
N PRO A 586 0.67 37.05 15.93
CA PRO A 586 0.27 38.36 16.41
C PRO A 586 -1.24 38.48 16.63
N LEU A 587 -1.66 39.08 17.75
CA LEU A 587 -3.08 39.15 18.14
C LEU A 587 -3.98 39.81 17.09
N GLU A 588 -3.49 40.86 16.43
CA GLU A 588 -4.21 41.54 15.34
C GLU A 588 -4.43 40.61 14.15
N LEU A 589 -3.39 39.89 13.72
CA LEU A 589 -3.44 38.91 12.64
C LEU A 589 -4.43 37.78 12.99
N ARG A 590 -4.32 37.23 14.21
CA ARG A 590 -5.21 36.20 14.73
C ARG A 590 -6.67 36.66 14.73
N THR A 591 -6.97 37.84 15.27
CA THR A 591 -8.34 38.39 15.35
C THR A 591 -8.95 38.60 13.96
N LYS A 592 -8.15 39.09 13.02
CA LYS A 592 -8.58 39.27 11.63
C LYS A 592 -8.87 37.92 10.97
N LEU A 593 -7.98 36.95 11.12
CA LEU A 593 -8.15 35.60 10.57
C LEU A 593 -9.38 34.90 11.16
N GLU A 594 -9.58 34.92 12.48
CA GLU A 594 -10.76 34.36 13.15
C GLU A 594 -12.07 34.94 12.60
N THR A 595 -12.09 36.25 12.32
CA THR A 595 -13.25 36.95 11.76
C THR A 595 -13.57 36.47 10.34
N GLU A 596 -12.56 36.35 9.50
CA GLU A 596 -12.75 35.87 8.11
C GLU A 596 -13.03 34.36 8.04
N LEU A 597 -12.50 33.57 8.98
CA LEU A 597 -12.86 32.16 9.16
C LEU A 597 -14.35 32.00 9.45
N GLY A 598 -14.94 32.88 10.27
CA GLY A 598 -16.38 32.90 10.52
C GLY A 598 -17.20 33.10 9.24
N LYS A 599 -16.75 33.98 8.34
CA LYS A 599 -17.39 34.18 7.03
C LYS A 599 -17.25 32.95 6.13
N VAL A 600 -16.04 32.40 6.02
CA VAL A 600 -15.77 31.17 5.24
C VAL A 600 -16.66 30.02 5.71
N TYR A 601 -16.80 29.84 7.02
CA TYR A 601 -17.66 28.81 7.60
C TYR A 601 -19.13 29.01 7.20
N LYS A 602 -19.68 30.21 7.39
CA LYS A 602 -21.08 30.53 7.03
C LYS A 602 -21.34 30.29 5.54
N GLU A 603 -20.49 30.84 4.67
CA GLU A 603 -20.61 30.67 3.22
C GLU A 603 -20.46 29.21 2.78
N SER A 604 -19.65 28.40 3.48
CA SER A 604 -19.53 26.97 3.19
C SER A 604 -20.83 26.23 3.47
N ASN A 605 -21.48 26.53 4.60
CA ASN A 605 -22.75 25.93 4.97
C ASN A 605 -23.88 26.36 4.03
N GLU A 606 -23.92 27.63 3.62
CA GLU A 606 -24.90 28.15 2.66
C GLU A 606 -24.74 27.51 1.27
N GLU A 607 -23.50 27.42 0.77
CA GLU A 607 -23.21 26.78 -0.52
C GLU A 607 -23.55 25.29 -0.49
N PHE A 608 -23.17 24.59 0.58
CA PHE A 608 -23.56 23.21 0.80
C PHE A 608 -25.08 23.03 0.78
N ALA A 609 -25.81 23.85 1.54
CA ALA A 609 -27.27 23.78 1.59
C ALA A 609 -27.91 24.04 0.22
N SER A 610 -27.40 25.01 -0.53
CA SER A 610 -27.85 25.27 -1.90
C SER A 610 -27.67 24.06 -2.81
N GLN A 611 -26.56 23.32 -2.71
CA GLN A 611 -26.34 22.13 -3.51
C GLN A 611 -27.24 20.96 -3.08
N ILE A 612 -27.43 20.74 -1.77
CA ILE A 612 -28.31 19.67 -1.28
C ILE A 612 -29.76 19.91 -1.67
N ASN A 613 -30.24 21.16 -1.55
CA ASN A 613 -31.58 21.54 -1.98
C ASN A 613 -31.76 21.34 -3.49
N ALA A 614 -30.74 21.63 -4.31
CA ALA A 614 -30.78 21.41 -5.75
C ALA A 614 -30.83 19.92 -6.15
N ILE A 615 -30.21 19.03 -5.36
CA ILE A 615 -30.27 17.58 -5.58
C ILE A 615 -31.68 17.02 -5.26
N GLY A 616 -32.42 17.65 -4.35
CA GLY A 616 -33.76 17.20 -3.93
C GLY A 616 -33.75 15.88 -3.15
N LEU A 617 -32.69 15.62 -2.37
CA LEU A 617 -32.51 14.36 -1.63
C LEU A 617 -33.40 14.26 -0.38
N PHE A 618 -33.78 15.39 0.20
CA PHE A 618 -34.51 15.48 1.46
C PHE A 618 -35.75 16.38 1.34
N ASP A 619 -36.70 16.21 2.25
CA ASP A 619 -37.88 17.10 2.34
C ASP A 619 -37.45 18.55 2.63
N ASN A 620 -38.22 19.52 2.15
CA ASN A 620 -37.97 20.97 2.28
C ASN A 620 -37.99 21.46 3.75
N LYS A 621 -38.33 20.58 4.70
CA LYS A 621 -38.27 20.85 6.14
C LYS A 621 -36.87 20.69 6.72
N GLU A 622 -35.98 19.96 6.05
CA GLU A 622 -34.58 19.89 6.46
C GLU A 622 -33.89 21.25 6.29
N GLN A 623 -32.94 21.53 7.17
CA GLN A 623 -32.10 22.73 7.11
C GLN A 623 -30.63 22.33 6.98
N PRO A 624 -30.16 21.96 5.79
CA PRO A 624 -28.80 21.46 5.59
C PRO A 624 -27.70 22.44 6.04
N GLN A 625 -27.99 23.74 6.04
CA GLN A 625 -27.07 24.78 6.55
C GLN A 625 -26.71 24.59 8.02
N ASN A 626 -27.59 23.94 8.81
CA ASN A 626 -27.41 23.72 10.25
C ASN A 626 -26.84 22.33 10.58
N TRP A 627 -26.51 21.52 9.58
CA TRP A 627 -25.99 20.17 9.79
C TRP A 627 -24.53 20.13 10.21
N PHE A 628 -23.78 21.20 9.93
CA PHE A 628 -22.38 21.33 10.33
C PHE A 628 -22.29 22.34 11.45
N SER A 629 -21.51 21.98 12.47
CA SER A 629 -21.25 22.78 13.65
C SER A 629 -19.77 23.09 13.69
N GLY A 630 -19.41 24.34 13.98
CA GLY A 630 -18.03 24.83 13.89
C GLY A 630 -17.64 25.65 15.12
N ALA A 631 -16.41 25.47 15.59
CA ALA A 631 -15.86 26.32 16.65
C ALA A 631 -14.34 26.50 16.58
N ILE A 632 -13.86 27.57 17.23
CA ILE A 632 -12.43 27.89 17.39
C ILE A 632 -12.01 27.96 18.86
N ALA A 633 -10.77 27.55 19.14
CA ALA A 633 -10.18 27.61 20.48
C ALA A 633 -8.64 27.54 20.45
N ASP A 634 -8.01 27.76 21.60
CA ASP A 634 -6.54 27.67 21.74
C ASP A 634 -6.01 26.23 21.68
N THR A 635 -6.84 25.24 21.98
CA THR A 635 -6.48 23.81 21.89
C THR A 635 -7.48 23.03 21.05
N ALA A 636 -7.03 21.93 20.44
CA ALA A 636 -7.88 21.06 19.63
C ALA A 636 -9.08 20.51 20.40
N ASP A 637 -8.90 20.13 21.67
CA ASP A 637 -9.98 19.62 22.52
C ASP A 637 -11.02 20.67 22.86
N GLN A 638 -10.59 21.88 23.20
CA GLN A 638 -11.51 23.00 23.44
C GLN A 638 -12.32 23.34 22.18
N ALA A 639 -11.70 23.34 21.00
CA ALA A 639 -12.39 23.58 19.74
C ALA A 639 -13.43 22.49 19.46
N GLY A 640 -13.08 21.22 19.67
CA GLY A 640 -14.01 20.10 19.50
C GLY A 640 -15.18 20.13 20.49
N LEU A 641 -14.94 20.49 21.76
CA LEU A 641 -15.97 20.64 22.77
C LEU A 641 -16.92 21.81 22.46
N ALA A 642 -16.36 22.96 22.07
CA ALA A 642 -17.15 24.12 21.67
C ALA A 642 -18.00 23.82 20.43
N SER A 643 -17.44 23.11 19.45
CA SER A 643 -18.15 22.69 18.24
C SER A 643 -19.33 21.77 18.57
N LYS A 644 -19.12 20.79 19.45
CA LYS A 644 -20.21 19.94 19.95
C LYS A 644 -21.28 20.71 20.72
N LYS A 645 -20.89 21.66 21.57
CA LYS A 645 -21.83 22.49 22.34
C LYS A 645 -22.62 23.43 21.43
N SER A 646 -22.03 23.87 20.31
CA SER A 646 -22.71 24.76 19.36
C SER A 646 -24.02 24.18 18.80
N ARG A 647 -24.15 22.85 18.77
CA ARG A 647 -25.36 22.13 18.35
C ARG A 647 -26.61 22.53 19.13
N SER A 648 -26.50 22.84 20.43
CA SER A 648 -27.68 23.23 21.22
C SER A 648 -28.18 24.62 20.84
N PHE A 649 -27.29 25.50 20.35
CA PHE A 649 -27.66 26.84 19.91
C PHE A 649 -28.31 26.80 18.52
N LEU A 650 -27.75 26.01 17.59
CA LEU A 650 -28.26 25.86 16.22
C LEU A 650 -29.65 25.20 16.15
N ARG A 651 -30.05 24.46 17.20
CA ARG A 651 -31.38 23.84 17.29
C ARG A 651 -32.42 24.73 17.96
N SER A 652 -32.01 25.83 18.59
CA SER A 652 -32.95 26.79 19.17
C SER A 652 -33.49 27.69 18.06
N ASP A 653 -34.80 27.83 17.95
CA ASP A 653 -35.48 28.68 16.94
C ASP A 653 -35.03 30.16 16.98
N SER A 654 -34.30 30.55 18.03
CA SER A 654 -33.75 31.89 18.28
C SER A 654 -32.48 32.23 17.48
N ILE A 655 -31.71 31.26 16.98
CA ILE A 655 -30.43 31.53 16.30
C ILE A 655 -30.47 30.92 14.90
N ARG A 656 -30.76 31.78 13.90
CA ARG A 656 -30.97 31.37 12.49
C ARG A 656 -29.70 31.31 11.65
N ASP A 657 -28.58 31.78 12.17
CA ASP A 657 -27.35 31.92 11.40
C ASP A 657 -26.34 30.87 11.84
N SER A 658 -25.77 30.14 10.87
CA SER A 658 -24.66 29.21 11.07
C SER A 658 -23.39 29.98 11.41
N GLU A 659 -23.26 30.41 12.66
CA GLU A 659 -22.10 31.15 13.16
C GLU A 659 -21.03 30.23 13.74
N LEU A 660 -19.78 30.65 13.59
CA LEU A 660 -18.62 29.97 14.16
C LEU A 660 -18.47 30.39 15.63
N VAL A 661 -18.53 29.42 16.56
CA VAL A 661 -18.52 29.71 18.00
C VAL A 661 -17.09 29.76 18.54
N LYS A 662 -16.81 30.65 19.50
CA LYS A 662 -15.52 30.64 20.22
C LYS A 662 -15.65 29.91 21.54
N TYR A 663 -14.65 29.10 21.89
CA TYR A 663 -14.62 28.42 23.19
C TYR A 663 -14.64 29.40 24.38
N SER A 664 -14.00 30.57 24.24
CA SER A 664 -14.01 31.64 25.25
C SER A 664 -15.43 32.00 25.71
N ASP A 665 -16.37 32.01 24.76
CA ASP A 665 -17.74 32.45 24.98
C ASP A 665 -18.56 31.37 25.71
N LEU A 666 -18.12 30.12 25.61
CA LEU A 666 -18.75 28.96 26.24
C LEU A 666 -18.08 28.52 27.55
N ARG A 667 -16.93 29.11 27.90
CA ARG A 667 -16.10 28.66 29.02
C ARG A 667 -16.87 28.61 30.34
N LEU A 668 -17.63 29.66 30.66
CA LEU A 668 -18.44 29.71 31.89
C LEU A 668 -19.53 28.62 31.91
N MET A 669 -20.21 28.41 30.79
CA MET A 669 -21.24 27.37 30.67
C MET A 669 -20.65 25.96 30.83
N LEU A 670 -19.45 25.72 30.28
CA LEU A 670 -18.77 24.44 30.40
C LEU A 670 -18.26 24.20 31.83
N THR A 671 -17.76 25.23 32.51
CA THR A 671 -17.40 25.17 33.93
C THR A 671 -18.61 24.81 34.78
N GLU A 672 -19.73 25.51 34.58
CA GLU A 672 -20.98 25.23 35.29
C GLU A 672 -21.48 23.80 35.01
N GLN A 673 -21.38 23.33 33.77
CA GLN A 673 -21.72 21.96 33.39
C GLN A 673 -20.87 20.94 34.17
N VAL A 674 -19.54 21.13 34.24
CA VAL A 674 -18.66 20.24 35.02
C VAL A 674 -19.02 20.26 36.52
N ASP A 675 -19.33 21.43 37.07
CA ASP A 675 -19.72 21.56 38.47
C ASP A 675 -21.06 20.86 38.76
N ASN A 676 -22.03 20.98 37.84
CA ASN A 676 -23.32 20.30 37.95
C ASN A 676 -23.17 18.78 37.87
N LEU A 677 -22.31 18.28 36.98
CA LEU A 677 -21.97 16.86 36.92
C LEU A 677 -21.38 16.35 38.25
N LYS A 678 -20.45 17.09 38.85
CA LYS A 678 -19.85 16.73 40.15
C LYS A 678 -20.88 16.74 41.28
N LYS A 679 -21.77 17.75 41.33
CA LYS A 679 -22.87 17.83 42.30
C LYS A 679 -23.81 16.63 42.15
N PHE A 680 -24.19 16.28 40.92
CA PHE A 680 -25.06 15.15 40.64
C PHE A 680 -24.42 13.82 41.11
N GLN A 681 -23.15 13.59 40.80
CA GLN A 681 -22.41 12.40 41.27
C GLN A 681 -22.37 12.28 42.81
N PHE A 682 -22.25 13.40 43.52
CA PHE A 682 -22.30 13.43 44.99
C PHE A 682 -23.72 13.15 45.53
N GLN A 683 -24.75 13.71 44.88
CA GLN A 683 -26.15 13.42 45.22
C GLN A 683 -26.48 11.94 45.03
N LEU A 684 -25.97 11.30 43.98
CA LEU A 684 -26.13 9.85 43.76
C LEU A 684 -25.52 9.01 44.87
N SER A 685 -24.33 9.37 45.37
CA SER A 685 -23.70 8.71 46.51
C SER A 685 -24.50 8.83 47.81
N SER A 686 -25.14 9.99 48.00
CA SER A 686 -25.87 10.33 49.22
C SER A 686 -27.28 9.70 49.25
N ASN A 687 -27.81 9.31 48.10
CA ASN A 687 -29.16 8.76 47.99
C ASN A 687 -29.19 7.27 48.31
N LYS A 688 -29.80 6.91 49.46
CA LYS A 688 -29.95 5.52 49.92
C LYS A 688 -30.61 4.60 48.88
N LYS A 689 -31.51 5.13 48.04
CA LYS A 689 -32.23 4.38 46.98
C LYS A 689 -31.29 3.76 45.95
N PHE A 690 -30.13 4.39 45.71
CA PHE A 690 -29.17 3.97 44.69
C PHE A 690 -27.94 3.27 45.29
N LYS A 691 -27.92 3.05 46.61
CA LYS A 691 -26.75 2.49 47.30
C LYS A 691 -26.48 1.04 46.88
N ASP A 692 -27.53 0.22 46.82
CA ASP A 692 -27.44 -1.23 46.66
C ASP A 692 -27.74 -1.71 45.23
N SER A 693 -28.03 -0.80 44.29
CA SER A 693 -28.33 -1.17 42.91
C SER A 693 -27.04 -1.36 42.10
N PRO A 694 -26.91 -2.45 41.32
CA PRO A 694 -25.73 -2.73 40.50
C PRO A 694 -25.57 -1.74 39.33
N TYR A 695 -26.61 -0.95 39.03
CA TYR A 695 -26.59 0.02 37.94
C TYR A 695 -26.00 1.37 38.35
N PHE A 696 -25.50 1.50 39.58
CA PHE A 696 -24.81 2.68 40.10
C PHE A 696 -23.41 2.33 40.61
N VAL A 697 -22.40 2.70 39.82
CA VAL A 697 -21.00 2.32 40.02
C VAL A 697 -20.29 3.37 40.87
N THR A 698 -19.56 2.92 41.88
CA THR A 698 -18.70 3.77 42.71
C THR A 698 -17.43 4.13 41.92
N LEU A 699 -17.15 5.42 41.77
CA LEU A 699 -15.97 5.94 41.06
C LEU A 699 -14.81 6.23 42.01
N ASP A 700 -15.10 6.89 43.12
CA ASP A 700 -14.17 7.18 44.23
C ASP A 700 -14.95 7.13 45.56
N LYS A 701 -14.25 7.15 46.72
CA LYS A 701 -14.80 6.90 48.06
C LYS A 701 -16.13 7.61 48.39
N ASN A 702 -16.48 8.71 47.72
CA ASN A 702 -17.73 9.45 47.92
C ASN A 702 -18.50 9.81 46.62
N GLN A 703 -18.18 9.25 45.46
CA GLN A 703 -18.83 9.58 44.18
C GLN A 703 -19.33 8.33 43.46
N LYS A 704 -20.57 8.41 42.96
CA LYS A 704 -21.21 7.38 42.13
C LYS A 704 -21.58 7.94 40.77
N THR A 705 -21.60 7.09 39.77
CA THR A 705 -22.22 7.34 38.47
C THR A 705 -23.11 6.18 38.06
N ILE A 706 -23.79 6.30 36.93
CA ILE A 706 -24.60 5.22 36.38
C ILE A 706 -23.76 4.26 35.52
N SER A 707 -24.12 2.98 35.54
CA SER A 707 -23.45 1.91 34.79
C SER A 707 -23.51 2.10 33.26
N PRO A 708 -22.53 1.60 32.49
CA PRO A 708 -22.54 1.68 31.02
C PRO A 708 -23.82 1.17 30.35
N GLU A 709 -24.50 0.18 30.94
CA GLU A 709 -25.74 -0.38 30.42
C GLU A 709 -26.91 0.58 30.55
N LEU A 710 -27.02 1.27 31.68
CA LEU A 710 -28.04 2.29 31.89
C LEU A 710 -27.74 3.54 31.03
N ILE A 711 -26.45 3.89 30.89
CA ILE A 711 -25.99 4.93 29.95
C ILE A 711 -26.43 4.62 28.53
N ASP A 712 -26.21 3.38 28.05
CA ASP A 712 -26.56 2.99 26.68
C ASP A 712 -28.08 3.10 26.41
N THR A 713 -28.92 2.86 27.41
CA THR A 713 -30.37 3.05 27.27
C THR A 713 -30.76 4.52 27.29
N LEU A 714 -30.24 5.32 28.22
CA LEU A 714 -30.58 6.73 28.35
C LEU A 714 -30.10 7.57 27.16
N ARG A 715 -28.87 7.35 26.67
CA ARG A 715 -28.26 8.14 25.58
C ARG A 715 -29.00 8.05 24.24
N LYS A 716 -29.94 7.10 24.10
CA LYS A 716 -30.74 6.89 22.88
C LYS A 716 -31.96 7.82 22.77
N TYR A 717 -32.29 8.54 23.85
CA TYR A 717 -33.42 9.46 23.88
C TYR A 717 -32.96 10.91 23.72
N ASP A 718 -33.79 11.72 23.07
CA ASP A 718 -33.55 13.17 22.96
C ASP A 718 -33.73 13.83 24.34
N PRO A 719 -32.90 14.81 24.74
CA PRO A 719 -33.11 15.56 25.98
C PRO A 719 -34.49 16.24 26.07
N GLN A 720 -35.10 16.58 24.94
CA GLN A 720 -36.36 17.32 24.85
C GLN A 720 -37.57 16.42 24.52
N ILE A 721 -37.56 15.16 24.97
CA ILE A 721 -38.74 14.30 24.83
C ILE A 721 -39.92 14.83 25.66
N ASN A 722 -41.14 14.64 25.13
CA ASN A 722 -42.36 15.06 25.81
C ASN A 722 -42.66 14.17 27.03
N ASP A 723 -43.63 14.57 27.87
CA ASP A 723 -43.95 13.85 29.10
C ASP A 723 -44.43 12.40 28.86
N ILE A 724 -45.12 12.15 27.74
CA ILE A 724 -45.59 10.80 27.38
C ILE A 724 -44.38 9.89 27.09
N GLU A 725 -43.43 10.39 26.30
CA GLU A 725 -42.18 9.68 26.00
C GLU A 725 -41.32 9.50 27.25
N MET A 726 -41.27 10.50 28.12
CA MET A 726 -40.57 10.41 29.41
C MET A 726 -41.20 9.32 30.30
N MET A 727 -42.53 9.24 30.38
CA MET A 727 -43.21 8.16 31.11
C MET A 727 -42.89 6.79 30.52
N LYS A 728 -42.85 6.66 29.18
CA LYS A 728 -42.44 5.41 28.51
C LYS A 728 -41.00 5.05 28.84
N LEU A 729 -40.08 6.02 28.87
CA LEU A 729 -38.69 5.81 29.27
C LEU A 729 -38.59 5.35 30.73
N THR A 730 -39.27 6.01 31.66
CA THR A 730 -39.31 5.59 33.07
C THR A 730 -39.84 4.17 33.23
N GLN A 731 -40.92 3.82 32.52
CA GLN A 731 -41.46 2.46 32.51
C GLN A 731 -40.47 1.45 31.91
N THR A 732 -39.78 1.83 30.83
CA THR A 732 -38.72 1.00 30.22
C THR A 732 -37.60 0.74 31.21
N ILE A 733 -37.14 1.76 31.92
CA ILE A 733 -36.09 1.62 32.94
C ILE A 733 -36.53 0.70 34.08
N LYS A 734 -37.78 0.86 34.55
CA LYS A 734 -38.36 -0.05 35.55
C LYS A 734 -38.44 -1.48 35.04
N LYS A 735 -38.89 -1.69 33.80
CA LYS A 735 -39.04 -3.02 33.17
C LYS A 735 -37.69 -3.71 32.97
N GLU A 736 -36.72 -2.99 32.43
CA GLU A 736 -35.41 -3.53 32.02
C GLU A 736 -34.46 -3.70 33.20
N TYR A 737 -34.50 -2.78 34.17
CA TYR A 737 -33.50 -2.70 35.24
C TYR A 737 -34.08 -2.82 36.65
N GLY A 738 -35.41 -2.88 36.81
CA GLY A 738 -36.05 -2.94 38.13
C GLY A 738 -35.94 -1.63 38.92
N LEU A 739 -35.51 -0.54 38.28
CA LEU A 739 -35.31 0.76 38.92
C LEU A 739 -36.64 1.53 39.00
N ASN A 740 -37.15 1.69 40.22
CA ASN A 740 -38.37 2.46 40.48
C ASN A 740 -38.07 3.96 40.51
N LEU A 741 -37.90 4.57 39.35
CA LEU A 741 -37.65 6.01 39.21
C LEU A 741 -38.95 6.79 39.03
N THR A 742 -38.97 8.04 39.49
CA THR A 742 -39.95 9.04 39.08
C THR A 742 -39.58 9.58 37.70
N THR A 743 -40.54 10.24 37.02
CA THR A 743 -40.27 10.95 35.75
C THR A 743 -39.26 12.08 35.93
N GLY A 744 -39.27 12.76 37.09
CA GLY A 744 -38.27 13.76 37.46
C GLY A 744 -36.86 13.17 37.54
N GLU A 745 -36.67 12.12 38.34
CA GLU A 745 -35.35 11.43 38.45
C GLU A 745 -34.88 10.90 37.09
N THR A 746 -35.80 10.37 36.27
CA THR A 746 -35.46 9.88 34.92
C THR A 746 -34.97 11.01 34.02
N ARG A 747 -35.62 12.18 34.09
CA ARG A 747 -35.20 13.39 33.39
C ARG A 747 -33.83 13.87 33.86
N ASP A 748 -33.58 13.85 35.17
CA ASP A 748 -32.28 14.23 35.73
C ASP A 748 -31.16 13.32 35.23
N PHE A 749 -31.39 12.00 35.16
CA PHE A 749 -30.44 11.06 34.57
C PHE A 749 -30.22 11.28 33.08
N LEU A 750 -31.28 11.59 32.33
CA LEU A 750 -31.17 11.89 30.91
C LEU A 750 -30.31 13.15 30.69
N SER A 751 -30.57 14.22 31.46
CA SER A 751 -29.78 15.46 31.44
C SER A 751 -28.32 15.21 31.80
N TYR A 752 -28.06 14.47 32.89
CA TYR A 752 -26.72 14.08 33.32
C TYR A 752 -25.92 13.38 32.20
N ILE A 753 -26.56 12.47 31.47
CA ILE A 753 -25.92 11.75 30.37
C ILE A 753 -25.67 12.61 29.14
N GLN A 754 -26.58 13.54 28.83
CA GLN A 754 -26.36 14.48 27.74
C GLN A 754 -25.23 15.46 28.06
N GLU A 755 -25.12 15.91 29.31
CA GLU A 755 -24.00 16.72 29.79
C GLU A 755 -22.67 15.97 29.70
N LEU A 756 -22.60 14.70 30.15
CA LEU A 756 -21.39 13.90 29.98
C LEU A 756 -21.04 13.68 28.50
N ASN A 757 -22.03 13.34 27.67
CA ASN A 757 -21.83 13.12 26.24
C ASN A 757 -21.35 14.39 25.51
N GLY A 758 -21.82 15.57 25.95
CA GLY A 758 -21.37 16.87 25.46
C GLY A 758 -19.89 17.14 25.73
N LEU A 759 -19.29 16.47 26.72
CA LEU A 759 -17.86 16.55 27.05
C LEU A 759 -17.01 15.49 26.34
N THR A 760 -17.58 14.64 25.48
CA THR A 760 -16.78 13.67 24.72
C THR A 760 -15.78 14.40 23.83
N PRO A 761 -14.50 14.02 23.81
CA PRO A 761 -13.55 14.63 22.88
C PRO A 761 -13.77 14.08 21.45
N GLY A 762 -13.18 14.72 20.45
CA GLY A 762 -13.14 14.19 19.09
C GLY A 762 -12.11 13.06 18.96
N LEU A 763 -12.41 12.00 18.21
CA LEU A 763 -11.45 10.94 17.94
C LEU A 763 -10.32 11.45 17.02
N TRP A 764 -9.10 10.97 17.27
CA TRP A 764 -7.89 11.30 16.53
C TRP A 764 -7.31 10.03 15.90
N VAL A 765 -7.72 9.75 14.67
CA VAL A 765 -7.27 8.55 13.94
C VAL A 765 -6.38 8.94 12.75
N PRO A 766 -5.12 8.46 12.68
CA PRO A 766 -4.25 8.79 11.56
C PRO A 766 -4.82 8.27 10.26
N LYS A 767 -5.09 6.96 10.19
CA LYS A 767 -5.62 6.29 9.00
C LYS A 767 -7.09 5.93 9.19
N ARG A 768 -7.91 6.29 8.20
CA ARG A 768 -9.25 5.77 8.05
C ARG A 768 -9.17 4.42 7.33
N GLU A 769 -9.58 3.36 8.00
CA GLU A 769 -9.97 2.12 7.32
C GLU A 769 -11.44 2.24 6.90
N ILE A 770 -11.85 1.54 5.85
CA ILE A 770 -13.26 1.45 5.45
C ILE A 770 -13.61 -0.03 5.49
N ALA A 771 -14.40 -0.43 6.49
CA ALA A 771 -14.94 -1.78 6.54
C ALA A 771 -15.96 -1.93 5.41
N HIS A 772 -15.67 -2.77 4.41
CA HIS A 772 -16.51 -2.98 3.23
C HIS A 772 -16.62 -4.46 2.86
N LEU A 773 -17.67 -4.81 2.11
CA LEU A 773 -17.92 -6.15 1.59
C LEU A 773 -17.83 -6.22 0.04
N ASP A 774 -17.16 -5.25 -0.57
CA ASP A 774 -17.01 -5.12 -2.03
C ASP A 774 -16.45 -6.36 -2.72
N ASN A 775 -15.59 -7.11 -2.02
CA ASN A 775 -14.93 -8.31 -2.54
C ASN A 775 -15.58 -9.62 -2.05
N ALA A 776 -16.66 -9.55 -1.27
CA ALA A 776 -17.39 -10.69 -0.73
C ALA A 776 -18.33 -11.35 -1.75
N THR A 777 -17.79 -11.83 -2.87
CA THR A 777 -18.54 -12.51 -3.94
C THR A 777 -19.17 -13.82 -3.49
N LEU A 778 -18.50 -14.54 -2.59
CA LEU A 778 -18.94 -15.82 -2.02
C LEU A 778 -19.56 -15.66 -0.63
N GLY A 779 -20.00 -14.44 -0.32
CA GLY A 779 -20.58 -14.10 0.97
C GLY A 779 -19.55 -13.55 1.94
N GLY A 780 -20.04 -13.19 3.12
CA GLY A 780 -19.27 -12.48 4.13
C GLY A 780 -20.13 -12.16 5.33
N PHE A 781 -19.56 -11.44 6.29
CA PHE A 781 -20.34 -10.92 7.39
C PHE A 781 -19.75 -9.64 7.94
N THR A 782 -20.60 -8.85 8.60
CA THR A 782 -20.13 -7.74 9.43
C THR A 782 -20.18 -8.12 10.90
N GLY A 783 -19.31 -7.51 11.69
CA GLY A 783 -19.33 -7.53 13.15
C GLY A 783 -19.32 -6.10 13.67
N ASP A 784 -20.30 -5.71 14.47
CA ASP A 784 -20.34 -4.43 15.18
C ASP A 784 -19.98 -4.65 16.65
N VAL A 785 -19.01 -3.87 17.13
CA VAL A 785 -18.56 -3.88 18.53
C VAL A 785 -19.38 -2.89 19.34
N THR A 786 -20.28 -3.40 20.17
CA THR A 786 -21.22 -2.56 20.93
C THR A 786 -20.57 -1.85 22.13
N GLY A 787 -21.23 -0.81 22.62
CA GLY A 787 -20.90 -0.19 23.90
C GLY A 787 -19.83 0.90 23.86
N MET A 788 -19.22 1.20 22.70
CA MET A 788 -18.19 2.26 22.61
C MET A 788 -18.70 3.62 23.11
N GLY A 789 -19.91 3.97 22.71
CA GLY A 789 -20.54 5.21 23.14
C GLY A 789 -20.79 5.29 24.65
N SER A 790 -21.25 4.21 25.28
CA SER A 790 -21.54 4.20 26.72
C SER A 790 -20.27 4.12 27.56
N GLN A 791 -19.26 3.37 27.10
CA GLN A 791 -17.95 3.31 27.77
C GLN A 791 -17.24 4.68 27.75
N ASN A 792 -17.29 5.39 26.62
CA ASN A 792 -16.75 6.76 26.55
C ASN A 792 -17.45 7.72 27.54
N ILE A 793 -18.78 7.69 27.61
CA ILE A 793 -19.54 8.52 28.58
C ILE A 793 -19.23 8.11 30.02
N PHE A 794 -19.13 6.82 30.29
CA PHE A 794 -18.76 6.29 31.60
C PHE A 794 -17.36 6.75 32.02
N GLN A 795 -16.39 6.68 31.11
CA GLN A 795 -15.04 7.16 31.37
C GLN A 795 -15.03 8.66 31.65
N ILE A 796 -15.79 9.49 30.92
CA ILE A 796 -15.91 10.92 31.24
C ILE A 796 -16.46 11.13 32.67
N ALA A 797 -17.44 10.33 33.08
CA ALA A 797 -17.95 10.41 34.45
C ALA A 797 -16.83 10.12 35.46
N LYS A 798 -15.99 9.11 35.20
CA LYS A 798 -14.80 8.78 35.99
C LYS A 798 -13.77 9.92 35.96
N ASP A 799 -13.49 10.51 34.80
CA ASP A 799 -12.50 11.56 34.64
C ASP A 799 -12.93 12.84 35.39
N VAL A 800 -14.20 13.24 35.25
CA VAL A 800 -14.81 14.37 35.99
C VAL A 800 -14.76 14.12 37.51
N ALA A 801 -15.05 12.90 37.96
CA ALA A 801 -14.98 12.52 39.38
C ALA A 801 -13.54 12.49 39.91
N SER A 802 -12.59 12.00 39.10
CA SER A 802 -11.19 11.81 39.47
C SER A 802 -10.36 13.10 39.55
N SER A 803 -10.95 14.24 39.16
CA SER A 803 -10.35 15.57 39.27
C SER A 803 -10.26 16.07 40.73
N LYS A 804 -9.63 15.25 41.60
CA LYS A 804 -9.62 15.29 43.08
C LYS A 804 -9.00 16.52 43.74
N ALA A 805 -8.58 17.54 42.99
CA ALA A 805 -8.41 18.86 43.60
C ALA A 805 -9.77 19.56 43.54
N GLN A 806 -10.35 19.91 44.68
CA GLN A 806 -11.53 20.80 44.74
C GLN A 806 -11.31 22.16 44.02
N ASN A 807 -10.09 22.42 43.51
CA ASN A 807 -9.66 23.61 42.79
C ASN A 807 -9.13 23.34 41.36
N MET A 808 -9.31 22.14 40.78
CA MET A 808 -8.91 21.89 39.39
C MET A 808 -9.82 22.66 38.43
N ASN A 809 -9.22 23.45 37.54
CA ASN A 809 -9.94 24.25 36.56
C ASN A 809 -10.50 23.35 35.42
N LEU A 810 -11.35 23.94 34.58
CA LEU A 810 -11.97 23.26 33.44
C LEU A 810 -10.91 22.64 32.49
N GLU A 811 -9.77 23.31 32.33
CA GLU A 811 -8.70 22.90 31.45
C GLU A 811 -8.05 21.58 31.88
N ASP A 812 -7.83 21.37 33.18
CA ASP A 812 -7.34 20.10 33.71
C ASP A 812 -8.35 18.96 33.54
N THR A 813 -9.65 19.27 33.66
CA THR A 813 -10.72 18.30 33.42
C THR A 813 -10.74 17.86 31.95
N ILE A 814 -10.56 18.78 31.01
CA ILE A 814 -10.47 18.47 29.57
C ILE A 814 -9.28 17.56 29.27
N LYS A 815 -8.11 17.82 29.88
CA LYS A 815 -6.93 16.95 29.74
C LYS A 815 -7.17 15.54 30.30
N ALA A 816 -7.81 15.43 31.46
CA ALA A 816 -8.18 14.14 32.03
C ALA A 816 -9.10 13.36 31.10
N ILE A 817 -10.12 14.02 30.54
CA ILE A 817 -11.06 13.44 29.57
C ILE A 817 -10.34 12.96 28.30
N ARG A 818 -9.38 13.73 27.78
CA ARG A 818 -8.58 13.31 26.62
C ARG A 818 -7.75 12.06 26.91
N ASN A 819 -7.17 11.95 28.10
CA ASN A 819 -6.44 10.74 28.50
C ASN A 819 -7.38 9.54 28.67
N GLY A 820 -8.55 9.73 29.30
CA GLY A 820 -9.56 8.69 29.42
C GLY A 820 -10.07 8.19 28.07
N GLU A 821 -10.27 9.08 27.09
CA GLU A 821 -10.63 8.65 25.73
C GLU A 821 -9.55 7.77 25.09
N ARG A 822 -8.26 8.05 25.29
CA ARG A 822 -7.17 7.20 24.79
C ARG A 822 -7.22 5.80 25.41
N GLU A 823 -7.44 5.71 26.72
CA GLU A 823 -7.59 4.42 27.43
C GLU A 823 -8.76 3.60 26.85
N VAL A 824 -9.92 4.25 26.63
CA VAL A 824 -11.09 3.58 26.05
C VAL A 824 -10.78 3.14 24.61
N THR A 825 -10.17 4.00 23.80
CA THR A 825 -9.78 3.68 22.42
C THR A 825 -8.80 2.49 22.36
N GLU A 826 -7.81 2.42 23.25
CA GLU A 826 -6.90 1.27 23.37
C GLU A 826 -7.64 -0.02 23.72
N ASN A 827 -8.58 0.04 24.67
CA ASN A 827 -9.42 -1.10 25.02
C ASN A 827 -10.27 -1.57 23.83
N PHE A 828 -10.89 -0.64 23.08
CA PHE A 828 -11.65 -0.98 21.86
C PHE A 828 -10.78 -1.57 20.76
N ASN A 829 -9.53 -1.10 20.60
CA ASN A 829 -8.58 -1.70 19.67
C ASN A 829 -8.22 -3.14 20.09
N SER A 830 -8.12 -3.43 21.38
CA SER A 830 -7.96 -4.79 21.90
C SER A 830 -9.17 -5.68 21.57
N ILE A 831 -10.40 -5.17 21.75
CA ILE A 831 -11.64 -5.91 21.43
C ILE A 831 -11.73 -6.22 19.93
N LYS A 832 -11.35 -5.28 19.06
CA LYS A 832 -11.27 -5.51 17.60
C LYS A 832 -10.23 -6.56 17.25
N LYS A 833 -9.05 -6.48 17.85
CA LYS A 833 -8.01 -7.49 17.65
C LYS A 833 -8.50 -8.88 18.06
N ASN A 834 -9.24 -8.97 19.17
CA ASN A 834 -9.86 -10.23 19.60
C ASN A 834 -10.92 -10.75 18.61
N PHE A 835 -11.73 -9.84 18.03
CA PHE A 835 -12.65 -10.19 16.94
C PHE A 835 -11.89 -10.77 15.74
N GLU A 836 -10.85 -10.07 15.26
CA GLU A 836 -10.01 -10.51 14.15
C GLU A 836 -9.38 -11.88 14.40
N LEU A 837 -8.80 -12.09 15.59
CA LEU A 837 -8.19 -13.35 15.97
C LEU A 837 -9.22 -14.50 16.02
N THR A 838 -10.38 -14.27 16.64
CA THR A 838 -11.43 -15.29 16.75
C THR A 838 -11.90 -15.73 15.36
N VAL A 839 -12.16 -14.77 14.46
CA VAL A 839 -12.57 -15.07 13.07
C VAL A 839 -11.46 -15.82 12.33
N ARG A 840 -10.21 -15.36 12.45
CA ARG A 840 -9.07 -16.00 11.78
C ARG A 840 -8.87 -17.44 12.23
N GLU A 841 -8.89 -17.71 13.53
CA GLU A 841 -8.72 -19.05 14.08
C GLU A 841 -9.83 -20.00 13.61
N ASP A 842 -11.09 -19.55 13.62
CA ASP A 842 -12.22 -20.38 13.19
C ASP A 842 -12.18 -20.74 11.71
N LEU A 843 -11.88 -19.75 10.86
CA LEU A 843 -11.86 -19.94 9.41
C LEU A 843 -10.59 -20.67 8.95
N GLN A 844 -9.41 -20.38 9.53
CA GLN A 844 -8.17 -21.09 9.20
C GLN A 844 -8.23 -22.57 9.58
N ARG A 845 -8.82 -22.91 10.73
CA ARG A 845 -9.04 -24.30 11.15
C ARG A 845 -9.85 -25.10 10.13
N LYS A 846 -10.70 -24.43 9.36
CA LYS A 846 -11.56 -25.01 8.31
C LYS A 846 -10.96 -24.90 6.91
N GLY A 847 -9.78 -24.28 6.78
CA GLY A 847 -9.14 -24.03 5.48
C GLY A 847 -9.81 -22.93 4.66
N ILE A 848 -10.70 -22.13 5.25
CA ILE A 848 -11.49 -21.11 4.54
C ILE A 848 -10.68 -19.81 4.42
N SER A 849 -10.36 -19.42 3.19
CA SER A 849 -9.65 -18.16 2.90
C SER A 849 -10.55 -16.93 3.13
N HIS A 850 -9.99 -15.91 3.79
CA HIS A 850 -10.76 -14.74 4.23
C HIS A 850 -9.88 -13.51 4.48
N ASP A 851 -10.52 -12.34 4.50
CA ASP A 851 -9.93 -11.05 4.86
C ASP A 851 -10.80 -10.37 5.92
N VAL A 852 -10.17 -9.83 6.98
CA VAL A 852 -10.85 -9.08 8.05
C VAL A 852 -10.36 -7.63 8.06
N ILE A 853 -11.30 -6.68 8.00
CA ILE A 853 -11.01 -5.24 8.06
C ILE A 853 -11.92 -4.62 9.12
N CYS A 854 -11.33 -3.99 10.13
CA CYS A 854 -12.07 -3.25 11.15
C CYS A 854 -11.82 -1.73 11.06
N SER A 855 -12.89 -0.94 11.20
CA SER A 855 -12.91 0.51 11.16
C SER A 855 -13.86 1.06 12.22
N GLY A 856 -13.34 1.80 13.21
CA GLY A 856 -14.17 2.30 14.31
C GLY A 856 -14.68 1.13 15.17
N ASP A 857 -16.00 1.01 15.27
CA ASP A 857 -16.75 -0.11 15.88
C ASP A 857 -17.22 -1.16 14.85
N ASP A 858 -17.14 -0.87 13.56
CA ASP A 858 -17.54 -1.76 12.47
C ASP A 858 -16.36 -2.67 12.03
N CYS A 859 -16.61 -3.96 11.84
CA CYS A 859 -15.72 -4.93 11.20
C CYS A 859 -16.43 -5.59 10.02
N ALA A 860 -15.70 -5.84 8.94
CA ALA A 860 -16.16 -6.57 7.77
C ALA A 860 -15.25 -7.77 7.52
N VAL A 861 -15.85 -8.92 7.28
CA VAL A 861 -15.18 -10.18 6.94
C VAL A 861 -15.61 -10.60 5.55
N THR A 862 -14.65 -10.61 4.63
CA THR A 862 -14.81 -11.11 3.27
C THR A 862 -14.38 -12.57 3.23
N ILE A 863 -15.23 -13.46 2.72
CA ILE A 863 -14.94 -14.89 2.61
C ILE A 863 -14.75 -15.25 1.13
N LYS A 864 -13.75 -16.09 0.84
CA LYS A 864 -13.46 -16.58 -0.51
C LYS A 864 -14.04 -17.97 -0.80
N GLU A 865 -14.87 -18.48 0.10
CA GLU A 865 -15.62 -19.74 0.00
C GLU A 865 -16.98 -19.55 0.68
N THR A 866 -18.03 -20.24 0.20
CA THR A 866 -19.36 -20.08 0.77
C THR A 866 -19.42 -20.69 2.17
N LEU A 867 -19.77 -19.88 3.18
CA LEU A 867 -19.98 -20.38 4.55
C LEU A 867 -21.25 -21.22 4.63
N THR A 868 -21.13 -22.46 5.10
CA THR A 868 -22.30 -23.28 5.45
C THR A 868 -22.98 -22.74 6.71
N LYS A 869 -24.22 -23.18 7.00
CA LYS A 869 -24.90 -22.82 8.24
C LYS A 869 -24.12 -23.32 9.47
N ASP A 870 -23.47 -24.48 9.38
CA ASP A 870 -22.64 -25.00 10.47
C ASP A 870 -21.39 -24.14 10.68
N ASP A 871 -20.82 -23.58 9.61
CA ASP A 871 -19.71 -22.62 9.74
C ASP A 871 -20.12 -21.36 10.48
N GLN A 872 -21.28 -20.80 10.13
CA GLN A 872 -21.83 -19.65 10.83
C GLN A 872 -22.08 -19.98 12.31
N ARG A 873 -22.64 -21.16 12.62
CA ARG A 873 -22.88 -21.61 14.00
C ARG A 873 -21.59 -21.74 14.81
N ASP A 874 -20.54 -22.30 14.22
CA ASP A 874 -19.25 -22.46 14.89
C ASP A 874 -18.60 -21.13 15.23
N ILE A 875 -18.65 -20.15 14.30
CA ILE A 875 -18.18 -18.78 14.55
C ILE A 875 -18.94 -18.17 15.74
N ILE A 876 -20.28 -18.26 15.74
CA ILE A 876 -21.11 -17.75 16.83
C ILE A 876 -20.80 -18.44 18.16
N LYS A 877 -20.51 -19.74 18.15
CA LYS A 877 -20.11 -20.52 19.32
C LYS A 877 -18.74 -20.13 19.86
N SER A 878 -17.81 -19.70 19.01
CA SER A 878 -16.51 -19.18 19.47
C SER A 878 -16.66 -17.82 20.13
N PHE A 879 -17.47 -16.93 19.54
CA PHE A 879 -17.80 -15.65 20.15
C PHE A 879 -18.57 -15.78 21.47
N SER A 880 -19.43 -16.80 21.62
CA SER A 880 -20.17 -17.02 22.86
C SER A 880 -19.30 -17.44 24.05
N LYS A 881 -18.07 -17.88 23.81
CA LYS A 881 -17.09 -18.25 24.86
C LYS A 881 -16.28 -17.07 25.38
N GLN A 882 -16.32 -15.93 24.69
CA GLN A 882 -15.57 -14.74 25.06
C GLN A 882 -16.02 -14.19 26.43
N ASP A 883 -15.27 -13.24 26.98
CA ASP A 883 -15.59 -12.65 28.29
C ASP A 883 -16.88 -11.84 28.26
N ASN A 884 -17.11 -11.09 27.17
CA ASN A 884 -18.34 -10.35 26.92
C ASN A 884 -18.96 -10.72 25.56
N PRO A 885 -19.65 -11.87 25.45
CA PRO A 885 -20.26 -12.34 24.20
C PRO A 885 -21.20 -11.34 23.52
N SER A 886 -21.95 -10.58 24.31
CA SER A 886 -22.92 -9.60 23.79
C SER A 886 -22.30 -8.41 23.08
N GLN A 887 -20.99 -8.21 23.23
CA GLN A 887 -20.32 -7.07 22.61
C GLN A 887 -20.22 -7.20 21.09
N TYR A 888 -20.40 -8.39 20.53
CA TYR A 888 -20.29 -8.65 19.10
C TYR A 888 -21.68 -8.86 18.47
N ARG A 889 -22.13 -7.92 17.65
CA ARG A 889 -23.32 -8.06 16.81
C ARG A 889 -22.91 -8.46 15.42
N MET A 890 -23.38 -9.61 14.93
CA MET A 890 -22.97 -10.12 13.62
C MET A 890 -24.12 -10.24 12.63
N SER A 891 -23.82 -10.02 11.35
CA SER A 891 -24.78 -10.11 10.25
C SER A 891 -24.12 -10.78 9.05
N PHE A 892 -24.53 -12.02 8.77
CA PHE A 892 -24.04 -12.82 7.65
C PHE A 892 -24.83 -12.52 6.39
N ILE A 893 -24.12 -12.38 5.27
CA ILE A 893 -24.69 -12.30 3.92
C ILE A 893 -24.28 -13.55 3.12
N PRO A 894 -25.19 -14.06 2.28
CA PRO A 894 -24.92 -15.26 1.49
C PRO A 894 -24.09 -14.93 0.26
N ASP A 895 -23.67 -15.98 -0.44
CA ASP A 895 -23.07 -15.88 -1.76
C ASP A 895 -24.02 -15.21 -2.77
N ASN A 896 -23.46 -14.74 -3.89
CA ASN A 896 -24.21 -14.12 -4.99
C ASN A 896 -25.00 -12.86 -4.62
N THR A 897 -24.79 -12.29 -3.43
CA THR A 897 -25.34 -10.99 -3.05
C THR A 897 -24.75 -9.90 -3.97
N PRO A 898 -25.57 -9.12 -4.71
CA PRO A 898 -25.08 -8.05 -5.58
C PRO A 898 -24.20 -7.06 -4.82
N LYS A 899 -23.09 -6.62 -5.43
CA LYS A 899 -22.03 -5.84 -4.77
C LYS A 899 -22.61 -4.64 -4.01
N GLU A 900 -23.48 -3.88 -4.67
CA GLU A 900 -24.14 -2.67 -4.18
C GLU A 900 -25.17 -2.92 -3.05
N LEU A 901 -25.55 -4.17 -2.80
CA LEU A 901 -26.51 -4.55 -1.77
C LEU A 901 -25.83 -5.17 -0.54
N ARG A 902 -24.59 -5.64 -0.63
CA ARG A 902 -23.93 -6.40 0.44
C ARG A 902 -23.91 -5.67 1.78
N LEU A 903 -23.42 -4.43 1.78
CA LEU A 903 -23.36 -3.64 3.01
C LEU A 903 -24.75 -3.21 3.50
N LYS A 904 -25.69 -2.95 2.57
CA LYS A 904 -27.08 -2.59 2.90
C LYS A 904 -27.80 -3.74 3.60
N ILE A 905 -27.66 -4.96 3.08
CA ILE A 905 -28.23 -6.19 3.66
C ILE A 905 -27.59 -6.47 5.02
N ALA A 906 -26.25 -6.39 5.11
CA ALA A 906 -25.55 -6.59 6.37
C ALA A 906 -26.01 -5.60 7.46
N ALA A 907 -26.09 -4.30 7.13
CA ALA A 907 -26.59 -3.27 8.02
C ALA A 907 -28.06 -3.51 8.43
N HIS A 908 -28.90 -4.00 7.51
CA HIS A 908 -30.28 -4.35 7.85
C HIS A 908 -30.34 -5.50 8.87
N GLY A 909 -29.52 -6.54 8.72
CA GLY A 909 -29.43 -7.62 9.70
C GLY A 909 -28.95 -7.14 11.08
N GLU A 910 -28.00 -6.21 11.11
CA GLU A 910 -27.57 -5.55 12.36
C GLU A 910 -28.73 -4.78 13.02
N MET A 911 -29.58 -4.09 12.24
CA MET A 911 -30.77 -3.40 12.74
C MET A 911 -31.82 -4.37 13.31
N VAL A 912 -32.02 -5.54 12.68
CA VAL A 912 -32.92 -6.59 13.19
C VAL A 912 -32.41 -7.11 14.53
N GLU A 913 -31.13 -7.46 14.63
CA GLU A 913 -30.52 -7.90 15.88
C GLU A 913 -30.70 -6.84 16.97
N LYS A 914 -30.42 -5.57 16.65
CA LYS A 914 -30.48 -4.46 17.62
C LYS A 914 -31.86 -4.31 18.22
N ARG A 915 -32.89 -4.40 17.39
CA ARG A 915 -34.30 -4.34 17.81
C ARG A 915 -34.69 -5.56 18.62
N LEU A 916 -34.30 -6.74 18.15
CA LEU A 916 -34.53 -7.98 18.86
C LEU A 916 -33.94 -7.91 20.27
N ARG A 917 -32.64 -7.61 20.40
CA ARG A 917 -31.95 -7.54 21.69
C ARG A 917 -32.62 -6.55 22.64
N LYS A 918 -33.05 -5.38 22.14
CA LYS A 918 -33.83 -4.41 22.93
C LYS A 918 -35.15 -5.01 23.41
N SER A 919 -35.87 -5.71 22.55
CA SER A 919 -37.19 -6.29 22.87
C SER A 919 -37.14 -7.50 23.80
N LEU A 920 -36.00 -8.20 23.85
CA LEU A 920 -35.77 -9.34 24.75
C LEU A 920 -35.45 -8.91 26.18
N ARG A 921 -34.99 -7.68 26.39
CA ARG A 921 -34.53 -7.20 27.69
C ARG A 921 -35.71 -6.98 28.64
N GLY A 922 -35.59 -7.50 29.86
CA GLY A 922 -36.58 -7.32 30.92
C GLY A 922 -36.42 -8.29 32.09
N LEU A 923 -37.19 -8.05 33.14
CA LEU A 923 -37.19 -8.87 34.37
C LEU A 923 -38.43 -9.79 34.49
N SER A 924 -39.32 -9.81 33.50
CA SER A 924 -40.48 -10.72 33.48
C SER A 924 -40.06 -12.14 33.08
N ASP A 925 -40.80 -13.19 33.45
CA ASP A 925 -40.43 -14.60 33.18
C ASP A 925 -40.16 -14.95 31.70
N GLY A 926 -40.75 -14.20 30.76
CA GLY A 926 -40.50 -14.39 29.32
C GLY A 926 -39.37 -13.52 28.76
N ASP A 927 -39.00 -12.47 29.47
CA ASP A 927 -37.89 -11.59 29.10
C ASP A 927 -36.56 -12.18 29.60
N ILE A 928 -35.45 -11.69 29.05
CA ILE A 928 -34.10 -12.09 29.42
C ILE A 928 -33.46 -10.97 30.27
N PRO A 929 -33.03 -11.26 31.51
CA PRO A 929 -32.37 -10.28 32.37
C PRO A 929 -31.12 -9.69 31.71
N PRO A 930 -30.79 -8.39 31.94
CA PRO A 930 -29.62 -7.74 31.33
C PRO A 930 -28.30 -8.50 31.53
N GLU A 931 -28.04 -9.01 32.73
CA GLU A 931 -26.82 -9.78 33.03
C GLU A 931 -26.75 -11.10 32.25
N MET A 932 -27.90 -11.74 32.00
CA MET A 932 -27.95 -12.94 31.17
C MET A 932 -27.77 -12.58 29.69
N LEU A 933 -28.35 -11.47 29.20
CA LEU A 933 -28.16 -11.00 27.83
C LEU A 933 -26.69 -10.69 27.50
N LYS A 934 -25.87 -10.34 28.49
CA LYS A 934 -24.41 -10.13 28.32
C LYS A 934 -23.68 -11.41 27.91
N GLU A 935 -24.19 -12.57 28.35
CA GLU A 935 -23.63 -13.90 28.04
C GLU A 935 -24.11 -14.46 26.67
N ILE A 936 -24.82 -13.65 25.86
CA ILE A 936 -25.45 -14.09 24.61
C ILE A 936 -24.92 -13.33 23.40
N THR A 937 -24.33 -14.06 22.46
CA THR A 937 -24.04 -13.57 21.11
C THR A 937 -25.25 -13.82 20.21
N LEU A 938 -25.73 -12.77 19.54
CA LEU A 938 -26.80 -12.85 18.56
C LEU A 938 -26.26 -12.47 17.19
N ALA A 939 -26.64 -13.24 16.17
CA ALA A 939 -26.31 -12.92 14.80
C ALA A 939 -27.47 -13.20 13.86
N THR A 940 -27.53 -12.45 12.78
CA THR A 940 -28.53 -12.66 11.72
C THR A 940 -27.88 -13.31 10.51
N SER A 941 -28.61 -14.22 9.86
CA SER A 941 -28.23 -14.78 8.57
C SER A 941 -29.23 -14.28 7.54
N MET A 942 -28.78 -13.35 6.71
CA MET A 942 -29.62 -12.61 5.78
C MET A 942 -29.82 -13.37 4.46
N PRO A 943 -30.90 -13.10 3.71
CA PRO A 943 -31.05 -13.55 2.33
C PRO A 943 -30.25 -12.67 1.35
N ALA A 944 -30.07 -13.13 0.10
CA ALA A 944 -29.27 -12.43 -0.91
C ALA A 944 -29.90 -11.10 -1.39
N LYS A 945 -31.20 -10.88 -1.17
CA LYS A 945 -31.90 -9.62 -1.46
C LYS A 945 -32.95 -9.32 -0.41
N LEU A 946 -33.29 -8.04 -0.26
CA LEU A 946 -34.38 -7.61 0.62
C LEU A 946 -35.70 -8.25 0.18
N GLY A 947 -36.42 -8.92 1.10
CA GLY A 947 -37.74 -9.49 0.82
C GLY A 947 -37.79 -10.87 0.16
N ASP A 948 -36.66 -11.38 -0.37
CA ASP A 948 -36.64 -12.63 -1.15
C ASP A 948 -36.78 -13.89 -0.29
N ALA A 949 -36.28 -13.86 0.93
CA ALA A 949 -36.27 -14.99 1.84
C ALA A 949 -36.33 -14.53 3.29
N PRO A 950 -36.60 -15.46 4.20
CA PRO A 950 -36.68 -15.13 5.60
C PRO A 950 -35.30 -14.94 6.26
N ILE A 951 -35.23 -14.17 7.35
CA ILE A 951 -34.00 -13.95 8.14
C ILE A 951 -33.89 -15.03 9.21
N ASP A 952 -32.76 -15.75 9.27
CA ASP A 952 -32.49 -16.67 10.37
C ASP A 952 -31.76 -15.97 11.52
N LEU A 953 -32.04 -16.38 12.75
CA LEU A 953 -31.35 -15.92 13.95
C LEU A 953 -30.45 -17.04 14.48
N LEU A 954 -29.16 -16.74 14.59
CA LEU A 954 -28.16 -17.59 15.21
C LEU A 954 -27.88 -17.10 16.62
N ILE A 955 -27.91 -18.00 17.59
CA ILE A 955 -27.69 -17.65 18.99
C ILE A 955 -26.61 -18.54 19.58
N GLY A 956 -25.60 -17.89 20.16
CA GLY A 956 -24.54 -18.54 20.93
C GLY A 956 -24.65 -18.17 22.40
N PHE A 957 -24.68 -19.18 23.27
CA PHE A 957 -24.69 -19.01 24.71
C PHE A 957 -23.36 -19.43 25.32
N LYS A 958 -22.91 -18.69 26.34
CA LYS A 958 -21.84 -19.18 27.22
C LYS A 958 -22.34 -20.36 28.05
N ASN A 959 -23.59 -20.29 28.51
CA ASN A 959 -24.25 -21.29 29.38
C ASN A 959 -25.70 -21.54 28.92
N PRO A 960 -25.96 -22.43 27.95
CA PRO A 960 -27.28 -22.61 27.33
C PRO A 960 -28.36 -23.16 28.28
N GLU A 961 -27.98 -23.81 29.38
CA GLU A 961 -28.91 -24.34 30.39
C GLU A 961 -29.66 -23.24 31.17
N LYS A 962 -29.22 -21.97 31.07
CA LYS A 962 -29.83 -20.85 31.79
C LYS A 962 -31.14 -20.31 31.19
N LEU A 963 -31.49 -20.66 29.94
CA LEU A 963 -32.72 -20.18 29.30
C LEU A 963 -33.94 -21.07 29.55
N THR A 964 -35.03 -20.46 30.01
CA THR A 964 -36.33 -21.13 30.16
C THR A 964 -37.01 -21.36 28.81
N GLU A 965 -37.93 -22.34 28.74
CA GLU A 965 -38.74 -22.62 27.54
C GLU A 965 -39.57 -21.40 27.11
N LYS A 966 -40.06 -20.62 28.10
CA LYS A 966 -40.80 -19.38 27.87
C LYS A 966 -39.92 -18.31 27.23
N GLN A 967 -38.67 -18.16 27.69
CA GLN A 967 -37.70 -17.25 27.07
C GLN A 967 -37.37 -17.67 25.64
N ARG A 968 -37.12 -18.96 25.39
CA ARG A 968 -36.87 -19.49 24.04
C ARG A 968 -38.03 -19.21 23.08
N SER A 969 -39.26 -19.44 23.54
CA SER A 969 -40.48 -19.14 22.76
C SER A 969 -40.65 -17.65 22.50
N ASN A 970 -40.35 -16.80 23.50
CA ASN A 970 -40.43 -15.35 23.37
C ASN A 970 -39.40 -14.81 22.36
N ILE A 971 -38.21 -15.42 22.25
CA ILE A 971 -37.20 -15.01 21.26
C ILE A 971 -37.75 -15.07 19.83
N ALA A 972 -38.40 -16.18 19.46
CA ALA A 972 -38.96 -16.34 18.12
C ALA A 972 -40.08 -15.33 17.83
N GLN A 973 -40.97 -15.10 18.80
CA GLN A 973 -42.04 -14.11 18.65
C GLN A 973 -41.47 -12.69 18.52
N LYS A 974 -40.50 -12.32 19.36
CA LYS A 974 -39.86 -11.00 19.33
C LYS A 974 -39.04 -10.75 18.07
N LEU A 975 -38.45 -11.79 17.48
CA LEU A 975 -37.78 -11.68 16.18
C LEU A 975 -38.79 -11.29 15.09
N LYS A 976 -39.93 -11.98 15.05
CA LYS A 976 -41.02 -11.66 14.11
C LYS A 976 -41.50 -10.22 14.27
N ASP A 977 -41.74 -9.78 15.50
CA ASP A 977 -42.17 -8.41 15.80
C ASP A 977 -41.10 -7.39 15.37
N SER A 978 -39.82 -7.68 15.63
CA SER A 978 -38.70 -6.79 15.30
C SER A 978 -38.53 -6.60 13.79
N ILE A 979 -38.63 -7.68 13.01
CA ILE A 979 -38.59 -7.63 11.54
C ILE A 979 -39.79 -6.85 11.01
N PHE A 980 -40.99 -7.13 11.51
CA PHE A 980 -42.20 -6.42 11.09
C PHE A 980 -42.09 -4.91 11.32
N GLN A 981 -41.70 -4.49 12.53
CA GLN A 981 -41.53 -3.08 12.86
C GLN A 981 -40.43 -2.42 12.02
N LEU A 982 -39.30 -3.11 11.81
CA LEU A 982 -38.20 -2.57 11.00
C LEU A 982 -38.64 -2.32 9.56
N ASN A 983 -39.39 -3.28 8.98
CA ASN A 983 -39.96 -3.09 7.66
C ASN A 983 -40.92 -1.90 7.63
N GLN A 984 -41.80 -1.73 8.61
CA GLN A 984 -42.71 -0.57 8.66
C GLN A 984 -41.96 0.76 8.71
N ASP A 985 -40.87 0.83 9.47
CA ASP A 985 -40.07 2.06 9.60
C ASP A 985 -39.28 2.40 8.33
N ILE A 986 -38.94 1.39 7.50
CA ILE A 986 -38.19 1.55 6.24
C ILE A 986 -39.13 1.69 5.02
N LEU A 987 -40.37 1.20 5.11
CA LEU A 987 -41.36 1.08 4.02
C LEU A 987 -41.88 2.41 3.43
N ILE A 988 -41.26 3.55 3.73
CA ILE A 988 -41.52 4.79 2.99
C ILE A 988 -40.92 4.74 1.57
N ASN A 989 -39.98 3.82 1.23
CA ASN A 989 -39.46 3.72 -0.15
C ASN A 989 -39.10 2.33 -0.75
N GLU A 990 -39.08 1.19 -0.04
CA GLU A 990 -38.75 -0.13 -0.66
C GLU A 990 -39.50 -1.34 -0.02
N LYS A 991 -39.65 -2.47 -0.75
CA LYS A 991 -40.36 -3.71 -0.32
C LYS A 991 -39.72 -4.36 0.92
N GLY A 992 -40.51 -4.89 1.87
CA GLY A 992 -40.05 -5.46 3.15
C GLY A 992 -39.79 -6.99 3.22
N TYR A 993 -39.20 -7.46 4.32
CA TYR A 993 -38.77 -8.84 4.61
C TYR A 993 -39.80 -9.79 5.26
N ARG A 994 -39.53 -11.11 5.21
CA ARG A 994 -40.28 -12.21 5.88
C ARG A 994 -39.46 -12.84 7.03
N VAL A 995 -40.09 -13.61 7.91
CA VAL A 995 -39.47 -14.21 9.14
C VAL A 995 -38.96 -15.63 8.92
N GLY A 996 -37.78 -15.97 9.46
CA GLY A 996 -37.10 -17.27 9.31
C GLY A 996 -36.97 -18.13 10.54
N SER A 997 -36.05 -19.09 10.46
CA SER A 997 -35.83 -20.06 11.53
C SER A 997 -34.99 -19.47 12.66
N VAL A 998 -35.31 -19.83 13.91
CA VAL A 998 -34.51 -19.49 15.08
C VAL A 998 -33.69 -20.70 15.47
N ILE A 999 -32.37 -20.57 15.50
CA ILE A 999 -31.44 -21.66 15.78
C ILE A 999 -30.62 -21.30 17.02
N ILE A 1000 -30.78 -22.11 18.08
CA ILE A 1000 -30.09 -21.96 19.36
C ILE A 1000 -29.02 -23.06 19.47
N ASN A 1001 -27.74 -22.67 19.65
CA ASN A 1001 -26.61 -23.60 19.81
C ASN A 1001 -26.09 -23.67 21.24
#